data_AF-A0AAV1D4K3-F1
#
_entry.id   AF-A0AAV1D4K3-F1
#
_cell.length_a   1.000
_cell.length_b   1.000
_cell.length_c   1.000
_cell.angle_alpha   90.00
_cell.angle_beta   90.00
_cell.angle_gamma   90.00
#
_symmetry.space_group_name_H-M   'P 1'
#
loop_
_entity.id
_entity.type
_entity.pdbx_description
1 polymer ?
#
loop_
_entity_poly.entity_id
_entity_poly.type
_entity_poly.pdbx_seq_one_letter_code
_entity_poly.pdbx_strand_id
1 'polypeptide(L)'
;MEAAMNKKLMKIFWLRPAIQKPSLLTRSCAFFKTYTLRLTSIILSLFFFLLISAGWTNLGRVSFTSYENAMKYLMISSSTDPMIQFPLNCAAWSEANKKCPKTYPIKHQPSLINHLESSSKNGTCPDYFRWIHEDLRPWKETGITRKMLEGARKHAHFRLVILDGKVYVEKFKESIQSRALFTMWGIVQLARWYPGRLPDLELMFDCDDRPVIASTAYRGRNSGPPPLFRYCSDSKHLDIIFPDWSFWGWAETNIRPWRSVLNDIKEGNNKSNWRDRIPYAYWKGNPNVAPWRADLLKCNVTSKADWNTRLYIQDWNEEIKKGYNNSNLGDQCTHRYKIYIEGWAWSVSEKYILACNSPVLYMTPRFYDFFIRGMVPQRHYWPVRDNNKCKSLKFAVEYGNNHMEKAEAIGTAGSRFIHEDMKMEYVFDYIFHLLNEYSKLLKFKPSISPKATEICAESLACPADGIWRKFMEESLEMSPKEKKEKNEFRSSMNPQEEKLMNIFWLRPAYQRNSWATRMKALIKNPHFRTAVLLISLFVLLVSVFVYMGWIDLVQYSGVTKEKAIKALVKVSESNSHLPQNQFPLDCKAWNRKKTCPNNYPTSYKPKINRDPSSNPTCPEYFRWIHEDLKPWKETGITRDMVERSKGNAHFRLVILKGKVYVENFKDRHPYRVSLTIWGILQFLRFYPGKLPDLELMFDADDLPVIPTKDYRGPNSGPPALFRYCSDWWSYDIVFPDWTFWGWPDLNIRPWRHILKEIKEGNKKIKWKDREPYAYWKGNPHVAGWRGELMTCNPTETVDWNTRLFDMNWDEEIKAGYTQSKLADQCTYRYKIYIEGTAWSVSEKYIFACDSPVLLITLHFHDFFNRGMLPQQHYWPIKGSDKCKSLKFAVEYGNNHTQKAEAIGKAGSRFIHEDMKMEYIYDYIFHLLNEYAKLLRFEPVVPPNAVETCVESMACHTDGNWRKFMEESMESPSHTIPCSLPPPYNVEELKVFNDKKFVLNKEVEMWENEYWEKPTKNDAAI
;
A
#
# COMPACT_ATOMS: atom_id res chain seq x y z
N MET A 1 -12.13 54.66 4.30
CA MET A 1 -12.91 55.63 3.52
C MET A 1 -14.00 54.88 2.78
N GLU A 2 -15.20 55.42 2.78
CA GLU A 2 -16.39 54.80 2.20
C GLU A 2 -16.53 55.06 0.69
N ALA A 3 -17.72 54.72 0.19
CA ALA A 3 -18.36 55.21 -1.03
C ALA A 3 -17.84 54.70 -2.40
N ALA A 4 -18.65 54.71 -3.47
CA ALA A 4 -19.94 54.03 -3.72
C ALA A 4 -20.59 54.60 -4.99
N MET A 5 -20.71 53.78 -6.04
CA MET A 5 -21.64 53.93 -7.17
C MET A 5 -22.05 52.50 -7.60
N ASN A 6 -23.28 52.00 -7.47
CA ASN A 6 -24.61 52.63 -7.30
C ASN A 6 -24.98 53.48 -8.54
N LYS A 7 -26.14 53.33 -9.20
CA LYS A 7 -27.18 52.28 -9.17
C LYS A 7 -28.11 52.47 -10.41
N LYS A 8 -28.90 51.44 -10.77
CA LYS A 8 -30.19 51.49 -11.51
C LYS A 8 -30.44 52.63 -12.54
N LEU A 9 -30.92 52.23 -13.73
CA LEU A 9 -32.31 52.57 -14.13
C LEU A 9 -32.85 51.57 -15.17
N MET A 10 -34.12 51.70 -15.55
CA MET A 10 -34.87 50.75 -16.38
C MET A 10 -35.51 51.40 -17.61
N LYS A 11 -35.90 50.52 -18.54
CA LYS A 11 -37.12 50.58 -19.39
C LYS A 11 -37.08 51.35 -20.73
N ILE A 12 -37.59 50.64 -21.75
CA ILE A 12 -38.31 51.12 -22.96
C ILE A 12 -37.45 51.79 -24.05
N PHE A 13 -37.37 51.17 -25.23
CA PHE A 13 -38.13 51.61 -26.42
C PHE A 13 -38.32 50.47 -27.45
N TRP A 14 -38.88 50.79 -28.62
CA TRP A 14 -39.77 49.92 -29.43
C TRP A 14 -39.29 49.72 -30.89
N LEU A 15 -40.11 48.97 -31.65
CA LEU A 15 -40.24 48.92 -33.12
C LEU A 15 -39.32 48.00 -33.96
N ARG A 16 -39.96 47.46 -35.02
CA ARG A 16 -39.38 46.80 -36.21
C ARG A 16 -39.23 47.85 -37.34
N PRO A 17 -38.68 47.49 -38.52
CA PRO A 17 -39.59 47.14 -39.63
C PRO A 17 -39.39 45.72 -40.21
N ALA A 18 -40.24 45.37 -41.18
CA ALA A 18 -40.26 44.06 -41.85
C ALA A 18 -39.48 44.08 -43.18
N ILE A 19 -39.37 42.90 -43.83
CA ILE A 19 -39.74 42.76 -45.26
C ILE A 19 -40.01 41.28 -45.65
N GLN A 20 -41.07 41.11 -46.44
CA GLN A 20 -41.46 40.02 -47.35
C GLN A 20 -41.71 38.55 -46.90
N LYS A 21 -42.68 38.00 -47.65
CA LYS A 21 -43.33 36.67 -47.76
C LYS A 21 -43.06 36.20 -49.22
N PRO A 22 -43.62 35.09 -49.78
CA PRO A 22 -44.44 33.98 -49.22
C PRO A 22 -43.91 32.57 -49.64
N SER A 23 -44.68 31.48 -49.42
CA SER A 23 -45.40 30.65 -50.46
C SER A 23 -44.71 29.32 -50.83
N LEU A 24 -45.39 28.22 -51.22
CA LEU A 24 -46.76 27.70 -50.98
C LEU A 24 -46.83 26.23 -51.48
N LEU A 25 -48.01 25.59 -51.34
CA LEU A 25 -48.43 24.30 -51.97
C LEU A 25 -47.73 23.01 -51.42
N THR A 26 -48.37 21.84 -51.34
CA THR A 26 -49.79 21.48 -51.61
C THR A 26 -50.32 20.45 -50.60
N ARG A 27 -51.64 20.47 -50.39
CA ARG A 27 -52.42 19.38 -49.75
C ARG A 27 -52.61 18.20 -50.72
N SER A 28 -53.04 17.07 -50.14
CA SER A 28 -53.89 16.04 -50.77
C SER A 28 -53.28 15.11 -51.83
N CYS A 29 -52.82 13.94 -51.36
CA CYS A 29 -53.25 12.67 -51.97
C CYS A 29 -53.38 11.58 -50.88
N ALA A 30 -54.35 11.75 -49.98
CA ALA A 30 -54.53 10.90 -48.80
C ALA A 30 -55.81 10.05 -48.91
N PHE A 31 -55.78 8.99 -49.73
CA PHE A 31 -56.87 7.98 -49.73
C PHE A 31 -56.45 6.52 -49.97
N PHE A 32 -55.22 6.23 -50.44
CA PHE A 32 -54.80 4.86 -50.79
C PHE A 32 -53.71 4.22 -49.89
N LYS A 33 -53.31 4.88 -48.79
CA LYS A 33 -52.25 4.38 -47.88
C LYS A 33 -52.73 3.85 -46.52
N THR A 34 -54.04 3.77 -46.30
CA THR A 34 -54.65 3.47 -44.98
C THR A 34 -55.04 2.01 -44.75
N TYR A 35 -55.11 1.17 -45.80
CA TYR A 35 -55.51 -0.24 -45.67
C TYR A 35 -54.32 -1.19 -45.47
N THR A 36 -53.29 -1.10 -46.31
CA THR A 36 -52.07 -1.95 -46.22
C THR A 36 -51.28 -1.76 -44.92
N LEU A 37 -51.31 -0.56 -44.35
CA LEU A 37 -50.69 -0.23 -43.05
C LEU A 37 -51.45 -0.78 -41.83
N ARG A 38 -52.72 -1.19 -41.97
CA ARG A 38 -53.46 -1.85 -40.88
C ARG A 38 -53.19 -3.36 -40.83
N LEU A 39 -53.17 -4.02 -41.98
CA LEU A 39 -52.93 -5.47 -42.06
C LEU A 39 -51.54 -5.86 -41.55
N THR A 40 -50.51 -5.11 -41.97
CA THR A 40 -49.11 -5.30 -41.55
C THR A 40 -48.90 -5.10 -40.05
N SER A 41 -49.57 -4.11 -39.45
CA SER A 41 -49.49 -3.84 -38.00
C SER A 41 -50.11 -4.96 -37.15
N ILE A 42 -51.21 -5.58 -37.63
CA ILE A 42 -51.85 -6.72 -36.96
C ILE A 42 -50.93 -7.95 -37.02
N ILE A 43 -50.33 -8.24 -38.19
CA ILE A 43 -49.39 -9.37 -38.36
C ILE A 43 -48.17 -9.20 -37.45
N LEU A 44 -47.55 -8.01 -37.41
CA LEU A 44 -46.43 -7.71 -36.51
C LEU A 44 -46.81 -7.85 -35.03
N SER A 45 -48.03 -7.46 -34.64
CA SER A 45 -48.52 -7.61 -33.27
C SER A 45 -48.66 -9.08 -32.86
N LEU A 46 -49.25 -9.91 -33.73
CA LEU A 46 -49.38 -11.36 -33.49
C LEU A 46 -48.01 -12.05 -33.40
N PHE A 47 -47.05 -11.63 -34.24
CA PHE A 47 -45.69 -12.17 -34.23
C PHE A 47 -44.91 -11.81 -32.95
N PHE A 48 -45.04 -10.57 -32.47
CA PHE A 48 -44.44 -10.14 -31.20
C PHE A 48 -45.03 -10.91 -30.01
N PHE A 49 -46.30 -11.30 -30.09
CA PHE A 49 -46.99 -12.03 -29.02
C PHE A 49 -46.68 -13.53 -28.94
N LEU A 50 -46.30 -14.16 -30.06
CA LEU A 50 -45.71 -15.51 -30.11
C LEU A 50 -44.37 -15.59 -29.36
N LEU A 51 -43.57 -14.52 -29.39
CA LEU A 51 -42.25 -14.48 -28.75
C LEU A 51 -42.33 -14.33 -27.22
N ILE A 52 -43.30 -13.58 -26.69
CA ILE A 52 -43.47 -13.38 -25.23
C ILE A 52 -43.83 -14.70 -24.54
N SER A 53 -44.71 -15.47 -25.18
CA SER A 53 -45.37 -16.65 -24.63
C SER A 53 -44.50 -17.91 -24.72
N ALA A 54 -43.66 -18.03 -25.75
CA ALA A 54 -42.56 -18.99 -25.76
C ALA A 54 -41.55 -18.76 -24.61
N GLY A 55 -41.53 -17.55 -24.02
CA GLY A 55 -40.74 -17.24 -22.82
C GLY A 55 -41.40 -17.60 -21.49
N TRP A 56 -42.68 -17.97 -21.44
CA TRP A 56 -43.42 -18.20 -20.18
C TRP A 56 -43.43 -19.66 -19.71
N THR A 57 -43.19 -20.62 -20.59
CA THR A 57 -43.21 -22.06 -20.25
C THR A 57 -41.97 -22.53 -19.48
N ASN A 58 -40.89 -21.75 -19.46
CA ASN A 58 -39.69 -22.04 -18.67
C ASN A 58 -39.79 -21.66 -17.18
N LEU A 59 -40.90 -21.09 -16.71
CA LEU A 59 -41.18 -20.83 -15.27
C LEU A 59 -42.36 -21.66 -14.74
N GLY A 60 -42.50 -22.91 -15.19
CA GLY A 60 -43.66 -23.77 -14.95
C GLY A 60 -43.60 -24.75 -13.76
N ARG A 61 -42.70 -24.61 -12.77
CA ARG A 61 -42.61 -25.54 -11.61
C ARG A 61 -42.26 -24.89 -10.26
N VAL A 62 -43.26 -24.29 -9.62
CA VAL A 62 -43.34 -24.17 -8.14
C VAL A 62 -44.74 -24.58 -7.71
N SER A 63 -44.86 -25.48 -6.74
CA SER A 63 -46.17 -25.99 -6.29
C SER A 63 -46.92 -25.00 -5.41
N PHE A 64 -48.24 -24.94 -5.57
CA PHE A 64 -49.14 -24.06 -4.81
C PHE A 64 -49.05 -24.30 -3.29
N THR A 65 -48.78 -25.53 -2.86
CA THR A 65 -48.55 -25.89 -1.44
C THR A 65 -47.32 -25.19 -0.83
N SER A 66 -46.36 -24.75 -1.64
CA SER A 66 -45.23 -23.94 -1.16
C SER A 66 -45.63 -22.50 -0.83
N TYR A 67 -46.72 -21.98 -1.43
CA TYR A 67 -47.21 -20.62 -1.20
C TYR A 67 -48.02 -20.51 0.09
N GLU A 68 -48.86 -21.50 0.42
CA GLU A 68 -49.58 -21.54 1.69
C GLU A 68 -48.63 -21.62 2.89
N ASN A 69 -47.57 -22.43 2.81
CA ASN A 69 -46.56 -22.50 3.87
C ASN A 69 -45.81 -21.17 4.04
N ALA A 70 -45.49 -20.47 2.96
CA ALA A 70 -44.89 -19.13 3.02
C ALA A 70 -45.83 -18.10 3.68
N MET A 71 -47.12 -18.12 3.33
CA MET A 71 -48.13 -17.24 3.93
C MET A 71 -48.38 -17.54 5.43
N LYS A 72 -48.33 -18.82 5.84
CA LYS A 72 -48.40 -19.21 7.26
C LYS A 72 -47.19 -18.70 8.05
N TYR A 73 -45.98 -18.78 7.50
CA TYR A 73 -44.78 -18.24 8.14
C TYR A 73 -44.81 -16.71 8.26
N LEU A 74 -45.26 -16.01 7.21
CA LEU A 74 -45.42 -14.54 7.25
C LEU A 74 -46.33 -14.10 8.40
N MET A 75 -47.47 -14.76 8.62
CA MET A 75 -48.39 -14.44 9.71
C MET A 75 -47.91 -14.80 11.12
N ILE A 76 -46.89 -15.67 11.26
CA ILE A 76 -46.31 -16.04 12.57
C ILE A 76 -45.16 -15.09 12.96
N SER A 77 -44.51 -14.45 11.99
CA SER A 77 -43.43 -13.48 12.24
C SER A 77 -43.88 -12.12 12.83
N SER A 78 -45.19 -11.86 12.97
CA SER A 78 -45.71 -10.54 13.37
C SER A 78 -45.78 -10.29 14.88
N SER A 79 -45.15 -11.12 15.72
CA SER A 79 -45.17 -10.94 17.18
C SER A 79 -43.91 -11.44 17.91
N THR A 80 -42.85 -10.61 17.95
CA THR A 80 -42.21 -10.12 19.20
C THR A 80 -40.97 -9.26 18.93
N ASP A 81 -40.93 -8.08 19.57
CA ASP A 81 -39.83 -7.11 19.70
C ASP A 81 -39.21 -6.45 18.43
N PRO A 82 -38.65 -5.22 18.57
CA PRO A 82 -38.53 -4.30 17.44
C PRO A 82 -37.26 -4.46 16.59
N MET A 83 -37.46 -4.48 15.26
CA MET A 83 -36.41 -4.16 14.28
C MET A 83 -35.88 -2.74 14.51
N ILE A 84 -34.57 -2.61 14.73
CA ILE A 84 -33.89 -1.30 14.72
C ILE A 84 -33.28 -1.07 13.33
N GLN A 85 -34.00 -0.30 12.51
CA GLN A 85 -33.68 0.02 11.12
C GLN A 85 -33.46 1.55 10.97
N PHE A 86 -32.52 2.00 10.13
CA PHE A 86 -32.12 3.42 10.04
C PHE A 86 -32.29 4.06 8.64
N PRO A 87 -33.51 4.11 8.08
CA PRO A 87 -33.78 4.87 6.87
C PRO A 87 -33.68 6.38 7.12
N LEU A 88 -33.43 7.18 6.08
CA LEU A 88 -33.32 8.64 6.16
C LEU A 88 -34.65 9.29 6.60
N ASN A 89 -34.77 9.71 7.85
CA ASN A 89 -36.00 10.27 8.40
C ASN A 89 -36.12 11.80 8.18
N CYS A 90 -36.33 12.19 6.93
CA CYS A 90 -36.49 13.61 6.56
C CYS A 90 -37.76 14.26 7.10
N ALA A 91 -38.78 13.48 7.48
CA ALA A 91 -39.97 14.02 8.13
C ALA A 91 -39.66 14.52 9.55
N ALA A 92 -38.95 13.71 10.36
CA ALA A 92 -38.54 14.08 11.72
C ALA A 92 -37.50 15.22 11.74
N TRP A 93 -36.72 15.39 10.67
CA TRP A 93 -35.73 16.47 10.55
C TRP A 93 -36.34 17.84 10.19
N SER A 94 -37.60 17.90 9.76
CA SER A 94 -38.26 19.09 9.21
C SER A 94 -38.32 20.30 10.17
N GLU A 95 -38.79 21.43 9.64
CA GLU A 95 -38.40 22.80 10.06
C GLU A 95 -38.57 23.14 11.55
N ALA A 96 -39.49 22.47 12.25
CA ALA A 96 -39.73 22.65 13.68
C ALA A 96 -38.60 22.14 14.60
N ASN A 97 -37.76 21.19 14.15
CA ASN A 97 -36.76 20.53 15.00
C ASN A 97 -35.31 20.69 14.55
N LYS A 98 -34.99 20.55 13.25
CA LYS A 98 -33.63 20.70 12.67
C LYS A 98 -32.49 20.04 13.46
N LYS A 99 -32.77 18.89 14.10
CA LYS A 99 -31.85 18.14 14.97
C LYS A 99 -31.68 16.72 14.45
N CYS A 100 -30.53 16.12 14.74
CA CYS A 100 -30.27 14.75 14.36
C CYS A 100 -31.14 13.76 15.16
N PRO A 101 -31.71 12.72 14.52
CA PRO A 101 -32.53 11.72 15.20
C PRO A 101 -31.84 11.10 16.42
N LYS A 102 -32.51 11.10 17.58
CA LYS A 102 -32.05 10.43 18.80
C LYS A 102 -31.96 8.90 18.68
N THR A 103 -32.49 8.33 17.59
CA THR A 103 -32.55 6.89 17.35
C THR A 103 -31.23 6.28 16.90
N TYR A 104 -30.24 7.06 16.46
CA TYR A 104 -28.96 6.53 16.00
C TYR A 104 -28.25 5.68 17.08
N PRO A 105 -27.61 4.55 16.69
CA PRO A 105 -27.03 3.61 17.64
C PRO A 105 -25.67 4.12 18.14
N ILE A 106 -25.70 4.85 19.25
CA ILE A 106 -24.50 5.42 19.89
C ILE A 106 -23.69 4.35 20.66
N LYS A 107 -24.27 3.17 20.92
CA LYS A 107 -23.63 2.06 21.64
C LYS A 107 -23.63 0.78 20.80
N HIS A 108 -22.51 0.06 20.83
CA HIS A 108 -22.38 -1.27 20.25
C HIS A 108 -23.12 -2.31 21.10
N GLN A 109 -24.07 -3.04 20.52
CA GLN A 109 -24.74 -4.18 21.16
C GLN A 109 -24.01 -5.48 20.80
N PRO A 110 -23.39 -6.21 21.76
CA PRO A 110 -22.63 -7.42 21.45
C PRO A 110 -23.48 -8.59 20.93
N SER A 111 -24.75 -8.67 21.33
CA SER A 111 -25.62 -9.85 21.19
C SER A 111 -26.04 -10.23 19.77
N LEU A 112 -25.58 -9.53 18.73
CA LEU A 112 -26.07 -9.67 17.35
C LEU A 112 -25.01 -10.05 16.30
N ILE A 113 -23.74 -10.24 16.68
CA ILE A 113 -22.61 -10.41 15.74
C ILE A 113 -22.02 -11.84 15.72
N ASN A 114 -22.32 -12.68 16.73
CA ASN A 114 -21.85 -14.08 16.87
C ASN A 114 -22.23 -15.03 15.68
N HIS A 115 -22.96 -14.54 14.67
CA HIS A 115 -23.33 -15.27 13.45
C HIS A 115 -22.86 -14.58 12.15
N LEU A 116 -21.86 -13.71 12.24
CA LEU A 116 -21.06 -13.18 11.11
C LEU A 116 -19.58 -13.60 11.20
N GLU A 117 -19.06 -13.83 12.41
CA GLU A 117 -17.66 -14.25 12.62
C GLU A 117 -17.34 -15.64 12.04
N SER A 118 -18.36 -16.45 11.72
CA SER A 118 -18.19 -17.78 11.11
C SER A 118 -17.97 -17.79 9.59
N SER A 119 -18.05 -16.64 8.89
CA SER A 119 -17.86 -16.57 7.43
C SER A 119 -16.71 -15.68 6.95
N SER A 120 -16.17 -14.82 7.82
CA SER A 120 -14.97 -14.02 7.53
C SER A 120 -13.71 -14.71 8.08
N LYS A 121 -13.07 -15.54 7.25
CA LYS A 121 -11.74 -16.13 7.56
C LYS A 121 -10.74 -15.04 7.95
N ASN A 122 -9.77 -15.38 8.82
CA ASN A 122 -8.65 -14.52 9.22
C ASN A 122 -8.00 -13.82 8.01
N GLY A 123 -8.34 -12.55 7.80
CA GLY A 123 -7.91 -11.76 6.66
C GLY A 123 -7.06 -10.58 7.12
N THR A 124 -5.79 -10.57 6.70
CA THR A 124 -4.93 -9.39 6.87
C THR A 124 -5.52 -8.21 6.10
N CYS A 125 -5.50 -7.02 6.70
CA CYS A 125 -5.86 -5.80 5.96
C CYS A 125 -4.90 -5.60 4.76
N PRO A 126 -5.38 -5.10 3.61
CA PRO A 126 -4.53 -4.83 2.45
C PRO A 126 -3.25 -4.04 2.79
N ASP A 127 -2.11 -4.39 2.17
CA ASP A 127 -0.78 -3.83 2.50
C ASP A 127 -0.72 -2.30 2.53
N TYR A 128 -1.57 -1.61 1.76
CA TYR A 128 -1.60 -0.15 1.74
C TYR A 128 -2.01 0.48 3.09
N PHE A 129 -2.68 -0.27 3.97
CA PHE A 129 -3.02 0.18 5.33
C PHE A 129 -1.78 0.49 6.17
N ARG A 130 -0.63 -0.17 5.90
CA ARG A 130 0.62 0.03 6.65
C ARG A 130 1.11 1.49 6.57
N TRP A 131 0.74 2.22 5.51
CA TRP A 131 1.08 3.63 5.31
C TRP A 131 0.35 4.60 6.25
N ILE A 132 -0.72 4.19 6.94
CA ILE A 132 -1.35 4.98 8.01
C ILE A 132 -0.31 5.39 9.07
N HIS A 133 0.59 4.47 9.42
CA HIS A 133 1.64 4.73 10.41
C HIS A 133 2.73 5.69 9.89
N GLU A 134 2.97 5.73 8.59
CA GLU A 134 3.94 6.64 7.96
C GLU A 134 3.37 8.05 7.79
N ASP A 135 2.09 8.18 7.42
CA ASP A 135 1.40 9.47 7.33
C ASP A 135 1.20 10.11 8.71
N LEU A 136 0.95 9.30 9.75
CA LEU A 136 0.85 9.76 11.14
C LEU A 136 2.20 9.88 11.87
N ARG A 137 3.29 9.39 11.27
CA ARG A 137 4.65 9.40 11.86
C ARG A 137 5.10 10.78 12.38
N PRO A 138 4.80 11.93 11.73
CA PRO A 138 5.24 13.25 12.20
C PRO A 138 4.75 13.63 13.61
N TRP A 139 3.74 12.95 14.15
CA TRP A 139 3.20 13.17 15.49
C TRP A 139 3.41 11.99 16.45
N LYS A 140 4.12 10.91 16.04
CA LYS A 140 4.29 9.69 16.85
C LYS A 140 4.85 9.99 18.25
N GLU A 141 5.78 10.95 18.34
CA GLU A 141 6.48 11.31 19.58
C GLU A 141 5.86 12.52 20.29
N THR A 142 5.75 13.66 19.61
CA THR A 142 5.18 14.89 20.21
C THR A 142 3.70 14.73 20.55
N GLY A 143 3.00 13.84 19.85
CA GLY A 143 1.56 13.91 19.72
C GLY A 143 1.07 15.16 19.00
N ILE A 144 -0.24 15.34 19.06
CA ILE A 144 -0.97 16.49 18.55
C ILE A 144 -1.43 17.31 19.76
N THR A 145 -0.85 18.50 19.91
CA THR A 145 -1.32 19.50 20.89
C THR A 145 -2.43 20.37 20.28
N ARG A 146 -3.28 20.99 21.11
CA ARG A 146 -4.31 21.91 20.59
C ARG A 146 -3.70 23.06 19.79
N LYS A 147 -2.52 23.56 20.17
CA LYS A 147 -1.76 24.58 19.41
C LYS A 147 -1.39 24.11 17.99
N MET A 148 -1.00 22.85 17.81
CA MET A 148 -0.70 22.28 16.49
C MET A 148 -1.98 22.19 15.65
N LEU A 149 -3.08 21.69 16.23
CA LEU A 149 -4.37 21.57 15.55
C LEU A 149 -4.91 22.95 15.11
N GLU A 150 -4.93 23.96 15.99
CA GLU A 150 -5.33 25.32 15.61
C GLU A 150 -4.41 25.92 14.52
N GLY A 151 -3.13 25.51 14.49
CA GLY A 151 -2.20 25.89 13.42
C GLY A 151 -2.62 25.44 12.01
N ALA A 152 -3.45 24.39 11.90
CA ALA A 152 -3.98 23.88 10.64
C ALA A 152 -5.24 24.64 10.17
N ARG A 153 -5.90 25.38 11.08
CA ARG A 153 -7.15 26.13 10.82
C ARG A 153 -7.05 27.10 9.63
N LYS A 154 -5.86 27.66 9.37
CA LYS A 154 -5.60 28.59 8.25
C LYS A 154 -5.65 27.93 6.86
N HIS A 155 -5.50 26.60 6.80
CA HIS A 155 -5.58 25.82 5.56
C HIS A 155 -6.91 25.09 5.44
N ALA A 156 -7.42 24.58 6.57
CA ALA A 156 -8.63 23.78 6.65
C ALA A 156 -9.87 24.48 6.10
N HIS A 157 -10.75 23.69 5.49
CA HIS A 157 -12.11 24.10 5.13
C HIS A 157 -13.07 23.92 6.30
N PHE A 158 -12.86 22.88 7.11
CA PHE A 158 -13.65 22.62 8.31
C PHE A 158 -12.83 21.93 9.41
N ARG A 159 -13.30 22.09 10.65
CA ARG A 159 -12.95 21.25 11.80
C ARG A 159 -14.07 20.25 12.02
N LEU A 160 -13.73 19.00 12.25
CA LEU A 160 -14.67 17.94 12.60
C LEU A 160 -14.32 17.38 13.98
N VAL A 161 -15.34 17.21 14.83
CA VAL A 161 -15.27 16.56 16.13
C VAL A 161 -16.11 15.28 16.06
N ILE A 162 -15.57 14.17 16.55
CA ILE A 162 -16.36 13.01 16.97
C ILE A 162 -16.35 13.02 18.50
N LEU A 163 -17.53 12.94 19.11
CA LEU A 163 -17.69 12.89 20.57
C LEU A 163 -18.94 12.09 20.91
N ASP A 164 -18.85 11.11 21.81
CA ASP A 164 -19.97 10.24 22.23
C ASP A 164 -20.73 9.63 21.02
N GLY A 165 -19.97 9.16 20.03
CA GLY A 165 -20.51 8.57 18.78
C GLY A 165 -21.23 9.56 17.84
N LYS A 166 -21.31 10.85 18.18
CA LYS A 166 -21.90 11.92 17.35
C LYS A 166 -20.82 12.69 16.59
N VAL A 167 -21.20 13.26 15.45
CA VAL A 167 -20.30 14.04 14.58
C VAL A 167 -20.72 15.51 14.59
N TYR A 168 -19.76 16.42 14.79
CA TYR A 168 -19.98 17.87 14.79
C TYR A 168 -18.98 18.57 13.86
N VAL A 169 -19.41 19.63 13.19
CA VAL A 169 -18.55 20.37 12.24
C VAL A 169 -18.63 21.89 12.43
N GLU A 170 -17.48 22.55 12.54
CA GLU A 170 -17.32 24.01 12.36
C GLU A 170 -16.71 24.26 10.98
N LYS A 171 -17.44 24.95 10.09
CA LYS A 171 -16.92 25.39 8.78
C LYS A 171 -16.10 26.68 8.90
N PHE A 172 -15.08 26.84 8.05
CA PHE A 172 -14.23 28.05 7.99
C PHE A 172 -14.29 28.76 6.63
N LYS A 173 -14.35 28.00 5.53
CA LYS A 173 -14.44 28.49 4.15
C LYS A 173 -15.14 27.45 3.28
N GLU A 174 -15.76 27.89 2.18
CA GLU A 174 -16.36 26.98 1.20
C GLU A 174 -15.29 26.29 0.34
N SER A 175 -15.56 25.03 -0.04
CA SER A 175 -14.65 24.21 -0.85
C SER A 175 -14.90 24.34 -2.35
N ILE A 176 -13.89 23.99 -3.15
CA ILE A 176 -14.11 23.65 -4.56
C ILE A 176 -15.17 22.55 -4.65
N GLN A 177 -16.34 22.83 -5.24
CA GLN A 177 -17.45 21.89 -5.44
C GLN A 177 -17.94 21.21 -4.14
N SER A 178 -18.82 20.21 -4.27
CA SER A 178 -19.36 19.39 -3.18
C SER A 178 -18.36 18.52 -2.40
N ARG A 179 -17.05 18.75 -2.54
CA ARG A 179 -15.98 17.95 -1.90
C ARG A 179 -16.13 17.87 -0.39
N ALA A 180 -16.28 18.99 0.30
CA ALA A 180 -16.50 18.99 1.75
C ALA A 180 -17.81 18.27 2.12
N LEU A 181 -18.86 18.42 1.31
CA LEU A 181 -20.16 17.80 1.53
C LEU A 181 -20.09 16.27 1.46
N PHE A 182 -19.49 15.70 0.40
CA PHE A 182 -19.36 14.24 0.25
C PHE A 182 -18.32 13.62 1.20
N THR A 183 -17.30 14.37 1.63
CA THR A 183 -16.36 13.91 2.69
C THR A 183 -17.03 13.90 4.07
N MET A 184 -17.81 14.93 4.43
CA MET A 184 -18.64 14.91 5.64
C MET A 184 -19.66 13.76 5.60
N TRP A 185 -20.30 13.55 4.43
CA TRP A 185 -21.20 12.42 4.21
C TRP A 185 -20.51 11.07 4.42
N GLY A 186 -19.30 10.88 3.89
CA GLY A 186 -18.52 9.65 4.05
C GLY A 186 -18.18 9.34 5.52
N ILE A 187 -17.85 10.36 6.32
CA ILE A 187 -17.61 10.21 7.77
C ILE A 187 -18.92 9.91 8.52
N VAL A 188 -20.06 10.46 8.08
CA VAL A 188 -21.38 10.10 8.62
C VAL A 188 -21.77 8.65 8.25
N GLN A 189 -21.43 8.16 7.05
CA GLN A 189 -21.63 6.74 6.70
C GLN A 189 -20.69 5.82 7.49
N LEU A 190 -19.45 6.24 7.74
CA LEU A 190 -18.53 5.53 8.63
C LEU A 190 -19.11 5.40 10.05
N ALA A 191 -19.74 6.45 10.59
CA ALA A 191 -20.39 6.40 11.90
C ALA A 191 -21.62 5.46 11.92
N ARG A 192 -22.33 5.32 10.80
CA ARG A 192 -23.41 4.33 10.61
C ARG A 192 -22.88 2.90 10.45
N TRP A 193 -21.69 2.73 9.87
CA TRP A 193 -21.00 1.45 9.66
C TRP A 193 -20.29 0.93 10.93
N TYR A 194 -19.72 1.84 11.73
CA TYR A 194 -19.02 1.57 13.00
C TYR A 194 -19.72 2.24 14.21
N PRO A 195 -20.99 1.87 14.49
CA PRO A 195 -21.79 2.51 15.53
C PRO A 195 -21.20 2.29 16.93
N GLY A 196 -20.96 3.38 17.67
CA GLY A 196 -20.31 3.35 18.99
C GLY A 196 -18.88 2.81 18.99
N ARG A 197 -18.23 2.64 17.83
CA ARG A 197 -16.86 2.11 17.69
C ARG A 197 -15.83 3.15 17.22
N LEU A 198 -16.27 4.30 16.70
CA LEU A 198 -15.35 5.40 16.38
C LEU A 198 -14.90 6.11 17.67
N PRO A 199 -13.60 6.43 17.82
CA PRO A 199 -13.09 7.10 19.01
C PRO A 199 -13.45 8.60 19.00
N ASP A 200 -13.52 9.19 20.19
CA ASP A 200 -13.59 10.64 20.33
C ASP A 200 -12.32 11.27 19.73
N LEU A 201 -12.49 12.22 18.81
CA LEU A 201 -11.38 12.90 18.15
C LEU A 201 -11.75 14.31 17.69
N GLU A 202 -10.73 15.10 17.36
CA GLU A 202 -10.86 16.41 16.73
C GLU A 202 -9.83 16.54 15.61
N LEU A 203 -10.30 16.83 14.39
CA LEU A 203 -9.47 16.94 13.20
C LEU A 203 -9.75 18.20 12.38
N MET A 204 -8.78 18.57 11.55
CA MET A 204 -8.84 19.66 10.59
C MET A 204 -8.72 19.07 9.20
N PHE A 205 -9.61 19.46 8.27
CA PHE A 205 -9.66 18.89 6.92
C PHE A 205 -9.55 19.99 5.86
N ASP A 206 -8.68 19.80 4.86
CA ASP A 206 -8.61 20.64 3.67
C ASP A 206 -9.03 19.86 2.41
N CYS A 207 -9.95 20.44 1.64
CA CYS A 207 -10.60 19.83 0.48
C CYS A 207 -10.00 20.26 -0.88
N ASP A 208 -9.01 21.14 -0.89
CA ASP A 208 -8.31 21.54 -2.13
C ASP A 208 -7.44 20.40 -2.69
N ASP A 209 -6.82 20.60 -3.85
CA ASP A 209 -6.02 19.55 -4.50
C ASP A 209 -4.65 19.32 -3.84
N ARG A 210 -3.77 20.32 -3.85
CA ARG A 210 -2.34 20.15 -3.52
C ARG A 210 -2.07 20.17 -2.01
N PRO A 211 -1.23 19.28 -1.47
CA PRO A 211 -0.81 19.32 -0.07
C PRO A 211 -0.07 20.63 0.26
N VAL A 212 -0.10 21.02 1.55
CA VAL A 212 0.31 22.37 1.99
C VAL A 212 1.20 22.39 3.24
N ILE A 213 1.31 21.29 3.99
CA ILE A 213 2.14 21.22 5.20
C ILE A 213 3.59 20.86 4.83
N ALA A 214 4.30 21.82 4.23
CA ALA A 214 5.65 21.63 3.72
C ALA A 214 6.63 21.19 4.84
N SER A 215 7.30 20.06 4.66
CA SER A 215 8.13 19.44 5.72
C SER A 215 9.28 20.32 6.17
N THR A 216 9.81 21.16 5.27
CA THR A 216 10.91 22.10 5.50
C THR A 216 10.61 23.08 6.63
N ALA A 217 9.36 23.52 6.80
CA ALA A 217 8.97 24.45 7.85
C ALA A 217 8.93 23.81 9.26
N TYR A 218 8.96 22.48 9.35
CA TYR A 218 8.73 21.72 10.60
C TYR A 218 9.91 20.80 10.97
N ARG A 219 11.11 21.10 10.47
CA ARG A 219 12.37 20.40 10.81
C ARG A 219 12.96 20.82 12.17
N GLY A 220 12.32 21.77 12.87
CA GLY A 220 12.80 22.38 14.11
C GLY A 220 12.16 21.78 15.38
N ARG A 221 12.97 21.68 16.43
CA ARG A 221 12.67 20.96 17.69
C ARG A 221 11.41 21.39 18.47
N ASN A 222 10.97 22.66 18.35
CA ASN A 222 9.93 23.22 19.23
C ASN A 222 8.54 23.43 18.57
N SER A 223 8.32 22.94 17.35
CA SER A 223 7.00 23.04 16.69
C SER A 223 6.74 21.87 15.73
N GLY A 224 6.16 20.79 16.26
CA GLY A 224 5.59 19.72 15.43
C GLY A 224 4.54 20.27 14.45
N PRO A 225 4.36 19.63 13.29
CA PRO A 225 3.55 20.16 12.19
C PRO A 225 2.05 20.27 12.56
N PRO A 226 1.28 21.14 11.89
CA PRO A 226 -0.17 21.14 11.99
C PRO A 226 -0.76 19.88 11.34
N PRO A 227 -1.55 19.05 12.04
CA PRO A 227 -2.23 17.92 11.43
C PRO A 227 -3.38 18.41 10.55
N LEU A 228 -3.36 18.02 9.28
CA LEU A 228 -4.34 18.40 8.28
C LEU A 228 -4.67 17.20 7.41
N PHE A 229 -5.93 16.77 7.42
CA PHE A 229 -6.43 15.69 6.57
C PHE A 229 -6.72 16.21 5.17
N ARG A 230 -6.28 15.46 4.15
CA ARG A 230 -6.42 15.77 2.72
C ARG A 230 -6.52 14.48 1.90
N TYR A 231 -6.79 14.61 0.60
CA TYR A 231 -6.98 13.46 -0.28
C TYR A 231 -5.68 12.91 -0.91
N CYS A 232 -4.60 13.67 -0.88
CA CYS A 232 -3.26 13.22 -1.28
C CYS A 232 -2.18 13.97 -0.48
N SER A 233 -0.97 13.41 -0.51
CA SER A 233 0.26 14.05 -0.04
C SER A 233 1.39 13.78 -1.04
N ASP A 234 2.59 14.27 -0.76
CA ASP A 234 3.78 14.00 -1.57
C ASP A 234 5.06 13.94 -0.74
N SER A 235 6.18 13.65 -1.40
CA SER A 235 7.51 13.62 -0.79
C SER A 235 8.12 15.00 -0.46
N LYS A 236 7.29 16.05 -0.29
CA LYS A 236 7.66 17.40 0.14
C LYS A 236 6.82 17.87 1.35
N HIS A 237 5.64 17.28 1.54
CA HIS A 237 4.64 17.71 2.52
C HIS A 237 4.29 16.62 3.57
N LEU A 238 3.46 16.96 4.56
CA LEU A 238 3.17 16.11 5.74
C LEU A 238 1.65 15.93 5.97
N ASP A 239 0.83 16.26 4.98
CA ASP A 239 -0.62 16.21 5.04
C ASP A 239 -1.12 14.75 5.15
N ILE A 240 -2.09 14.49 6.02
CA ILE A 240 -2.59 13.16 6.39
C ILE A 240 -3.59 12.68 5.35
N ILE A 241 -3.43 11.47 4.80
CA ILE A 241 -4.21 11.05 3.64
C ILE A 241 -5.49 10.30 4.00
N PHE A 242 -6.60 10.76 3.43
CA PHE A 242 -7.96 10.27 3.58
C PHE A 242 -8.57 9.94 2.19
N PRO A 243 -9.39 8.87 2.03
CA PRO A 243 -10.02 8.54 0.75
C PRO A 243 -10.87 9.67 0.17
N ASP A 244 -10.80 9.89 -1.14
CA ASP A 244 -11.42 11.06 -1.77
C ASP A 244 -12.96 11.03 -1.77
N TRP A 245 -13.58 12.22 -1.81
CA TRP A 245 -15.04 12.39 -1.72
C TRP A 245 -15.84 11.55 -2.73
N SER A 246 -15.27 11.24 -3.91
CA SER A 246 -15.99 10.53 -4.98
C SER A 246 -16.24 9.05 -4.67
N PHE A 247 -15.70 8.50 -3.57
CA PHE A 247 -16.14 7.20 -3.06
C PHE A 247 -17.65 7.17 -2.75
N TRP A 248 -18.23 8.31 -2.35
CA TRP A 248 -19.66 8.47 -2.11
C TRP A 248 -20.38 9.28 -3.21
N GLY A 249 -19.69 9.61 -4.30
CA GLY A 249 -20.22 10.30 -5.48
C GLY A 249 -19.62 11.68 -5.74
N TRP A 250 -19.73 12.16 -6.98
CA TRP A 250 -19.26 13.48 -7.41
C TRP A 250 -20.27 14.09 -8.39
N ALA A 251 -21.26 14.77 -7.81
CA ALA A 251 -22.45 15.29 -8.51
C ALA A 251 -22.13 16.20 -9.70
N GLU A 252 -21.13 17.08 -9.57
CA GLU A 252 -20.71 18.06 -10.60
C GLU A 252 -20.06 17.42 -11.84
N THR A 253 -19.81 16.10 -11.81
CA THR A 253 -19.31 15.32 -12.96
C THR A 253 -20.21 14.14 -13.32
N ASN A 254 -21.37 14.01 -12.65
CA ASN A 254 -22.29 12.88 -12.75
C ASN A 254 -21.65 11.49 -12.47
N ILE A 255 -20.58 11.46 -11.68
CA ILE A 255 -19.93 10.20 -11.25
C ILE A 255 -20.66 9.67 -10.02
N ARG A 256 -21.35 8.53 -10.18
CA ARG A 256 -22.09 7.79 -9.13
C ARG A 256 -21.16 7.32 -7.99
N PRO A 257 -21.71 6.88 -6.84
CA PRO A 257 -20.92 6.28 -5.76
C PRO A 257 -20.11 5.06 -6.18
N TRP A 258 -19.06 4.74 -5.41
CA TRP A 258 -18.05 3.76 -5.80
C TRP A 258 -18.60 2.35 -6.05
N ARG A 259 -19.45 1.81 -5.17
CA ARG A 259 -20.09 0.49 -5.36
C ARG A 259 -20.77 0.37 -6.73
N SER A 260 -21.49 1.42 -7.12
CA SER A 260 -22.21 1.51 -8.37
C SER A 260 -21.27 1.60 -9.57
N VAL A 261 -20.33 2.54 -9.58
CA VAL A 261 -19.41 2.70 -10.72
C VAL A 261 -18.48 1.51 -10.89
N LEU A 262 -18.07 0.85 -9.79
CA LEU A 262 -17.27 -0.37 -9.85
C LEU A 262 -18.05 -1.52 -10.52
N ASN A 263 -19.36 -1.63 -10.25
CA ASN A 263 -20.26 -2.55 -10.96
C ASN A 263 -20.47 -2.15 -12.42
N ASP A 264 -20.74 -0.87 -12.72
CA ASP A 264 -20.87 -0.37 -14.10
C ASP A 264 -19.61 -0.68 -14.94
N ILE A 265 -18.43 -0.58 -14.32
CA ILE A 265 -17.13 -0.94 -14.92
C ILE A 265 -16.95 -2.46 -14.99
N LYS A 266 -17.45 -3.25 -14.03
CA LYS A 266 -17.42 -4.72 -14.10
C LYS A 266 -18.30 -5.24 -15.25
N GLU A 267 -19.48 -4.66 -15.46
CA GLU A 267 -20.33 -4.93 -16.62
C GLU A 267 -19.67 -4.44 -17.92
N GLY A 268 -19.15 -3.20 -17.92
CA GLY A 268 -18.37 -2.64 -19.02
C GLY A 268 -17.19 -3.51 -19.44
N ASN A 269 -16.58 -4.21 -18.48
CA ASN A 269 -15.53 -5.17 -18.75
C ASN A 269 -15.99 -6.46 -19.43
N ASN A 270 -17.24 -6.86 -19.24
CA ASN A 270 -17.79 -8.07 -19.84
C ASN A 270 -18.34 -7.82 -21.25
N LYS A 271 -18.43 -6.55 -21.68
CA LYS A 271 -18.67 -6.17 -23.08
C LYS A 271 -17.53 -6.59 -24.03
N SER A 272 -16.40 -7.14 -23.50
CA SER A 272 -15.30 -7.83 -24.22
C SER A 272 -14.22 -8.39 -23.24
N ASN A 273 -13.80 -9.68 -23.32
CA ASN A 273 -12.98 -10.51 -22.37
C ASN A 273 -11.39 -10.53 -22.33
N TRP A 274 -10.56 -10.84 -23.38
CA TRP A 274 -9.10 -10.42 -23.51
C TRP A 274 -8.42 -9.90 -24.85
N ARG A 275 -8.44 -10.53 -26.02
CA ARG A 275 -7.59 -10.17 -27.19
C ARG A 275 -8.14 -9.14 -28.26
N ASP A 276 -9.39 -8.66 -28.28
CA ASP A 276 -10.00 -7.95 -29.46
C ASP A 276 -10.10 -6.41 -29.37
N ARG A 277 -10.04 -5.83 -28.16
CA ARG A 277 -10.26 -4.39 -27.96
C ARG A 277 -9.25 -3.55 -28.82
N ILE A 278 -9.37 -2.22 -28.89
CA ILE A 278 -8.61 -1.41 -29.88
C ILE A 278 -7.10 -1.15 -29.51
N PRO A 279 -6.09 -1.62 -30.29
CA PRO A 279 -4.62 -1.78 -30.01
C PRO A 279 -3.74 -0.58 -29.61
N TYR A 280 -4.32 0.55 -29.19
CA TYR A 280 -3.60 1.81 -28.95
C TYR A 280 -3.74 2.35 -27.52
N ALA A 281 -2.77 3.16 -27.11
CA ALA A 281 -2.86 4.04 -25.93
C ALA A 281 -4.09 4.99 -26.03
N TYR A 282 -4.68 5.46 -24.91
CA TYR A 282 -5.90 6.27 -24.88
C TYR A 282 -5.97 7.16 -23.66
N TRP A 283 -6.20 8.43 -23.89
CA TRP A 283 -6.55 9.35 -22.82
C TRP A 283 -7.82 10.11 -23.15
N LYS A 284 -8.66 10.34 -22.15
CA LYS A 284 -9.65 11.42 -22.17
C LYS A 284 -9.50 12.23 -20.89
N GLY A 285 -9.22 13.52 -21.00
CA GLY A 285 -9.01 14.36 -19.83
C GLY A 285 -8.79 15.83 -20.17
N ASN A 286 -8.98 16.71 -19.19
CA ASN A 286 -8.76 18.14 -19.36
C ASN A 286 -7.24 18.42 -19.33
N PRO A 287 -6.63 18.98 -20.40
CA PRO A 287 -5.20 19.31 -20.44
C PRO A 287 -4.85 20.59 -19.69
N ASN A 288 -5.80 21.52 -19.54
CA ASN A 288 -5.56 22.88 -19.04
C ASN A 288 -5.29 22.92 -17.52
N VAL A 289 -5.58 21.83 -16.79
CA VAL A 289 -5.33 21.73 -15.34
C VAL A 289 -3.87 21.46 -14.98
N ALA A 290 -2.99 21.10 -15.93
CA ALA A 290 -1.58 20.89 -15.66
C ALA A 290 -0.69 20.92 -16.92
N PRO A 291 0.50 21.59 -16.89
CA PRO A 291 1.40 21.64 -18.05
C PRO A 291 1.81 20.27 -18.61
N TRP A 292 1.96 19.25 -17.76
CA TRP A 292 2.33 17.90 -18.20
C TRP A 292 1.18 17.16 -18.92
N ARG A 293 -0.09 17.56 -18.73
CA ARG A 293 -1.22 17.05 -19.52
C ARG A 293 -1.31 17.72 -20.88
N ALA A 294 -1.02 19.02 -20.97
CA ALA A 294 -0.85 19.69 -22.26
C ALA A 294 0.35 19.11 -23.04
N ASP A 295 1.47 18.84 -22.36
CA ASP A 295 2.65 18.20 -22.96
C ASP A 295 2.38 16.76 -23.44
N LEU A 296 1.54 16.00 -22.73
CA LEU A 296 1.10 14.67 -23.15
C LEU A 296 0.40 14.69 -24.52
N LEU A 297 -0.36 15.73 -24.86
CA LEU A 297 -1.06 15.80 -26.16
C LEU A 297 -0.11 15.78 -27.37
N LYS A 298 1.18 16.11 -27.19
CA LYS A 298 2.22 15.95 -28.22
C LYS A 298 2.47 14.49 -28.62
N CYS A 299 2.02 13.53 -27.82
CA CYS A 299 2.08 12.11 -28.11
C CYS A 299 0.86 11.57 -28.88
N ASN A 300 -0.09 12.42 -29.28
CA ASN A 300 -1.22 11.99 -30.09
C ASN A 300 -0.78 11.59 -31.51
N VAL A 301 -1.65 10.89 -32.24
CA VAL A 301 -1.40 10.56 -33.65
C VAL A 301 -1.44 11.81 -34.54
N THR A 302 -0.53 11.86 -35.51
CA THR A 302 -0.42 12.93 -36.52
C THR A 302 -0.06 12.31 -37.87
N SER A 303 -0.20 13.07 -38.97
CA SER A 303 0.21 12.62 -40.32
C SER A 303 1.70 12.32 -40.47
N LYS A 304 2.55 12.71 -39.51
CA LYS A 304 4.01 12.47 -39.52
C LYS A 304 4.50 11.48 -38.47
N ALA A 305 3.65 11.11 -37.50
CA ALA A 305 4.02 10.20 -36.42
C ALA A 305 2.79 9.59 -35.73
N ASP A 306 2.79 8.26 -35.58
CA ASP A 306 1.98 7.57 -34.58
C ASP A 306 2.87 7.04 -33.45
N TRP A 307 2.52 7.43 -32.22
CA TRP A 307 3.11 6.95 -30.97
C TRP A 307 2.38 5.74 -30.40
N ASN A 308 1.48 5.15 -31.19
CA ASN A 308 0.47 4.20 -30.79
C ASN A 308 -0.43 4.75 -29.67
N THR A 309 -0.82 6.02 -29.72
CA THR A 309 -1.73 6.66 -28.73
C THR A 309 -2.88 7.46 -29.36
N ARG A 310 -4.01 7.56 -28.64
CA ARG A 310 -5.25 8.23 -29.06
C ARG A 310 -5.75 9.14 -27.94
N LEU A 311 -5.43 10.43 -28.03
CA LEU A 311 -5.61 11.39 -26.94
C LEU A 311 -6.77 12.34 -27.23
N TYR A 312 -7.65 12.52 -26.25
CA TYR A 312 -8.87 13.29 -26.36
C TYR A 312 -8.96 14.31 -25.21
N ILE A 313 -9.40 15.52 -25.55
CA ILE A 313 -9.66 16.58 -24.57
C ILE A 313 -11.00 16.29 -23.89
N GLN A 314 -11.05 16.45 -22.57
CA GLN A 314 -12.30 16.48 -21.80
C GLN A 314 -12.65 17.93 -21.43
N ASP A 315 -13.63 18.51 -22.12
CA ASP A 315 -14.31 19.72 -21.65
C ASP A 315 -15.53 19.30 -20.81
N TRP A 316 -15.55 19.68 -19.53
CA TRP A 316 -16.67 19.38 -18.64
C TRP A 316 -17.88 20.29 -18.86
N ASN A 317 -17.68 21.53 -19.33
CA ASN A 317 -18.78 22.44 -19.68
C ASN A 317 -19.53 21.95 -20.92
N GLU A 318 -18.83 21.30 -21.85
CA GLU A 318 -19.44 20.66 -23.01
C GLU A 318 -20.22 19.40 -22.62
N GLU A 319 -19.65 18.53 -21.75
CA GLU A 319 -20.37 17.36 -21.25
C GLU A 319 -21.62 17.75 -20.44
N ILE A 320 -21.57 18.78 -19.60
CA ILE A 320 -22.74 19.32 -18.88
C ILE A 320 -23.85 19.70 -19.88
N LYS A 321 -23.51 20.43 -20.95
CA LYS A 321 -24.47 20.79 -22.02
C LYS A 321 -24.98 19.58 -22.81
N LYS A 322 -24.20 18.50 -22.88
CA LYS A 322 -24.52 17.25 -23.60
C LYS A 322 -25.00 16.11 -22.68
N GLY A 323 -25.38 16.41 -21.43
CA GLY A 323 -25.92 15.41 -20.48
C GLY A 323 -24.94 14.32 -20.04
N TYR A 324 -23.63 14.54 -20.16
CA TYR A 324 -22.55 13.60 -19.87
C TYR A 324 -22.54 12.32 -20.72
N ASN A 325 -23.24 12.30 -21.86
CA ASN A 325 -23.40 11.14 -22.73
C ASN A 325 -22.09 10.47 -23.16
N ASN A 326 -20.97 11.21 -23.20
CA ASN A 326 -19.66 10.68 -23.61
C ASN A 326 -18.71 10.40 -22.43
N SER A 327 -19.22 10.45 -21.18
CA SER A 327 -18.41 10.39 -19.96
C SER A 327 -18.75 9.24 -19.00
N ASN A 328 -19.72 8.37 -19.34
CA ASN A 328 -19.98 7.16 -18.53
C ASN A 328 -18.69 6.34 -18.37
N LEU A 329 -18.29 6.05 -17.13
CA LEU A 329 -17.03 5.37 -16.83
C LEU A 329 -17.08 3.88 -17.19
N GLY A 330 -18.25 3.23 -17.09
CA GLY A 330 -18.43 1.83 -17.47
C GLY A 330 -18.15 1.57 -18.95
N ASP A 331 -18.50 2.53 -19.83
CA ASP A 331 -18.31 2.39 -21.28
C ASP A 331 -16.89 2.74 -21.77
N GLN A 332 -15.95 3.08 -20.87
CA GLN A 332 -14.58 3.46 -21.22
C GLN A 332 -13.57 2.30 -21.20
N CYS A 333 -14.07 1.06 -21.11
CA CYS A 333 -13.29 -0.17 -21.16
C CYS A 333 -13.46 -0.86 -22.54
N THR A 334 -13.19 -0.15 -23.65
CA THR A 334 -13.55 -0.54 -25.06
C THR A 334 -12.33 -0.81 -25.98
N HIS A 335 -11.19 -1.09 -25.38
CA HIS A 335 -9.91 -0.61 -25.86
C HIS A 335 -8.65 -1.41 -25.33
N ARG A 336 -7.43 -1.31 -25.95
CA ARG A 336 -6.16 -2.01 -25.56
C ARG A 336 -4.98 -1.27 -24.82
N TYR A 337 -4.75 0.06 -24.82
CA TYR A 337 -3.83 0.76 -23.83
C TYR A 337 -4.33 2.11 -23.17
N LYS A 338 -4.61 2.39 -21.86
CA LYS A 338 -5.25 3.71 -21.42
C LYS A 338 -4.26 4.91 -21.40
N ILE A 339 -4.40 5.80 -20.40
CA ILE A 339 -3.57 6.87 -19.84
C ILE A 339 -4.22 7.25 -18.50
N TYR A 340 -3.52 7.03 -17.39
CA TYR A 340 -3.58 7.94 -16.25
C TYR A 340 -2.75 9.16 -16.62
N ILE A 341 -3.02 10.33 -16.08
CA ILE A 341 -1.96 11.30 -15.81
C ILE A 341 -2.54 12.27 -14.79
N GLU A 342 -1.72 12.71 -13.85
CA GLU A 342 -2.14 13.63 -12.80
C GLU A 342 -2.79 14.90 -13.31
N GLY A 343 -3.74 15.42 -12.54
CA GLY A 343 -4.34 16.73 -12.76
C GLY A 343 -3.49 17.83 -12.13
N TRP A 344 -4.16 18.77 -11.46
CA TRP A 344 -3.50 19.82 -10.69
C TRP A 344 -2.77 19.26 -9.44
N ALA A 345 -3.29 18.16 -8.88
CA ALA A 345 -2.58 17.20 -8.02
C ALA A 345 -2.80 15.74 -8.53
N TRP A 346 -2.91 14.73 -7.65
CA TRP A 346 -3.36 13.37 -8.03
C TRP A 346 -4.68 13.44 -8.84
N SER A 347 -5.02 12.39 -9.59
CA SER A 347 -6.26 12.37 -10.37
C SER A 347 -7.23 11.29 -9.91
N VAL A 348 -8.38 11.72 -9.40
CA VAL A 348 -9.54 10.89 -9.01
C VAL A 348 -9.95 9.85 -10.08
N SER A 349 -9.60 10.07 -11.35
CA SER A 349 -9.74 9.09 -12.45
C SER A 349 -9.08 7.73 -12.20
N GLU A 350 -8.12 7.62 -11.28
CA GLU A 350 -7.23 6.48 -11.15
C GLU A 350 -7.94 5.14 -10.92
N LYS A 351 -8.68 5.04 -9.81
CA LYS A 351 -9.39 3.83 -9.38
C LYS A 351 -10.32 3.30 -10.48
N TYR A 352 -10.96 4.19 -11.22
CA TYR A 352 -11.84 3.84 -12.34
C TYR A 352 -11.08 3.26 -13.55
N ILE A 353 -9.88 3.77 -13.88
CA ILE A 353 -9.09 3.22 -14.99
C ILE A 353 -8.30 1.96 -14.61
N LEU A 354 -7.91 1.81 -13.34
CA LEU A 354 -7.43 0.54 -12.77
C LEU A 354 -8.53 -0.54 -12.83
N ALA A 355 -9.78 -0.18 -12.49
CA ALA A 355 -10.93 -1.10 -12.51
C ALA A 355 -11.33 -1.62 -13.91
N CYS A 356 -10.83 -1.03 -15.01
CA CYS A 356 -11.13 -1.47 -16.38
C CYS A 356 -10.53 -2.85 -16.76
N ASN A 357 -10.14 -3.70 -15.79
CA ASN A 357 -9.67 -5.09 -15.98
C ASN A 357 -8.51 -5.26 -16.97
N SER A 358 -7.78 -4.17 -17.15
CA SER A 358 -6.88 -3.97 -18.27
C SER A 358 -5.51 -3.57 -17.72
N PRO A 359 -4.37 -4.12 -18.21
CA PRO A 359 -2.99 -3.82 -17.71
C PRO A 359 -2.85 -2.36 -17.30
N VAL A 360 -2.28 -1.88 -16.16
CA VAL A 360 -2.53 -0.49 -15.66
C VAL A 360 -1.34 0.54 -15.72
N LEU A 361 -1.59 1.88 -15.68
CA LEU A 361 -0.77 2.92 -16.35
C LEU A 361 0.14 3.69 -15.38
N TYR A 362 1.48 3.48 -15.35
CA TYR A 362 2.42 4.36 -14.58
C TYR A 362 3.58 5.17 -15.33
N MET A 363 3.58 6.53 -15.41
CA MET A 363 4.52 7.60 -15.97
C MET A 363 4.02 9.07 -15.80
N THR A 364 4.69 10.03 -15.17
CA THR A 364 5.68 9.94 -14.08
C THR A 364 5.27 11.15 -13.14
N PRO A 365 4.75 10.97 -11.87
CA PRO A 365 3.71 11.77 -11.19
C PRO A 365 4.13 12.33 -9.81
N ARG A 366 3.55 13.45 -9.35
CA ARG A 366 3.90 14.30 -8.22
C ARG A 366 3.26 13.94 -6.85
N PHE A 367 2.20 13.14 -6.80
CA PHE A 367 1.41 12.90 -5.56
C PHE A 367 1.11 11.41 -5.29
N TYR A 368 0.76 11.08 -4.04
CA TYR A 368 0.24 9.78 -3.63
C TYR A 368 -1.03 9.90 -2.79
N ASP A 369 -1.98 8.99 -2.99
CA ASP A 369 -3.17 8.82 -2.14
C ASP A 369 -3.02 7.62 -1.17
N PHE A 370 -4.14 7.21 -0.56
CA PHE A 370 -4.18 6.18 0.48
C PHE A 370 -3.84 4.77 -0.03
N PHE A 371 -4.20 4.42 -1.27
CA PHE A 371 -4.03 3.05 -1.78
C PHE A 371 -2.79 2.88 -2.66
N ILE A 372 -2.34 3.94 -3.35
CA ILE A 372 -1.35 3.76 -4.44
C ILE A 372 -0.02 3.15 -3.99
N ARG A 373 0.35 3.38 -2.74
CA ARG A 373 1.61 2.91 -2.15
C ARG A 373 1.61 1.41 -1.82
N GLY A 374 0.48 0.72 -2.02
CA GLY A 374 0.40 -0.75 -2.07
C GLY A 374 0.55 -1.35 -3.48
N MET A 375 0.72 -0.53 -4.53
CA MET A 375 0.80 -1.04 -5.91
C MET A 375 2.23 -1.27 -6.42
N VAL A 376 2.42 -2.39 -7.10
CA VAL A 376 3.74 -2.88 -7.53
C VAL A 376 3.93 -2.73 -9.06
N PRO A 377 5.04 -2.10 -9.53
CA PRO A 377 5.36 -2.02 -10.95
C PRO A 377 5.55 -3.39 -11.60
N GLN A 378 5.12 -3.51 -12.85
CA GLN A 378 5.05 -4.75 -13.64
C GLN A 378 4.19 -5.87 -13.00
N ARG A 379 3.43 -5.60 -11.94
CA ARG A 379 2.42 -6.51 -11.36
C ARG A 379 1.02 -5.91 -11.41
N HIS A 380 0.81 -4.70 -10.90
CA HIS A 380 -0.49 -4.01 -10.97
C HIS A 380 -0.54 -3.00 -12.12
N TYR A 381 0.62 -2.57 -12.63
CA TYR A 381 0.77 -1.51 -13.62
C TYR A 381 2.09 -1.63 -14.40
N TRP A 382 2.37 -0.79 -15.40
CA TRP A 382 3.71 -0.71 -16.04
C TRP A 382 4.33 0.72 -16.01
N PRO A 383 5.66 0.84 -15.82
CA PRO A 383 6.40 2.11 -15.75
C PRO A 383 6.79 2.74 -17.10
N VAL A 384 6.68 4.07 -17.24
CA VAL A 384 7.15 4.88 -18.37
C VAL A 384 7.74 6.21 -17.86
N ARG A 385 8.56 6.84 -18.70
CA ARG A 385 9.42 7.98 -18.36
C ARG A 385 8.84 9.32 -18.89
N ASP A 386 8.43 10.23 -18.01
CA ASP A 386 7.81 11.55 -18.35
C ASP A 386 8.73 12.43 -19.20
N ASN A 387 10.05 12.34 -18.98
CA ASN A 387 11.08 13.04 -19.76
C ASN A 387 11.32 12.45 -21.16
N ASN A 388 10.72 11.30 -21.50
CA ASN A 388 10.73 10.73 -22.85
C ASN A 388 9.36 10.10 -23.15
N LYS A 389 8.29 10.83 -22.80
CA LYS A 389 6.94 10.28 -22.69
C LYS A 389 6.46 9.60 -23.97
N CYS A 390 6.60 10.20 -25.14
CA CYS A 390 6.01 9.64 -26.36
C CYS A 390 6.71 8.37 -26.86
N LYS A 391 8.05 8.31 -26.89
CA LYS A 391 8.78 7.06 -27.23
C LYS A 391 8.50 5.96 -26.20
N SER A 392 8.47 6.32 -24.92
CA SER A 392 8.15 5.39 -23.84
C SER A 392 6.67 4.95 -23.87
N LEU A 393 5.74 5.82 -24.34
CA LEU A 393 4.32 5.56 -24.62
C LEU A 393 4.08 4.79 -25.92
N LYS A 394 5.07 4.70 -26.80
CA LYS A 394 5.09 3.78 -27.94
C LYS A 394 5.57 2.39 -27.50
N PHE A 395 6.80 2.29 -27.00
CA PHE A 395 7.48 1.03 -26.62
C PHE A 395 6.58 -0.04 -25.98
N ALA A 396 6.06 0.20 -24.76
CA ALA A 396 5.32 -0.87 -24.07
C ALA A 396 3.88 -1.15 -24.60
N VAL A 397 3.45 -0.48 -25.68
CA VAL A 397 2.21 -0.83 -26.42
C VAL A 397 2.59 -1.86 -27.47
N GLU A 398 3.71 -1.65 -28.17
CA GLU A 398 4.30 -2.61 -29.11
C GLU A 398 4.75 -3.87 -28.38
N TYR A 399 5.48 -3.72 -27.26
CA TYR A 399 5.85 -4.86 -26.40
C TYR A 399 4.61 -5.63 -25.94
N GLY A 400 3.59 -4.94 -25.42
CA GLY A 400 2.40 -5.58 -24.87
C GLY A 400 1.52 -6.26 -25.93
N ASN A 401 1.27 -5.61 -27.07
CA ASN A 401 0.63 -6.22 -28.23
C ASN A 401 1.38 -7.48 -28.72
N ASN A 402 2.71 -7.50 -28.57
CA ASN A 402 3.58 -8.66 -28.90
C ASN A 402 3.75 -9.67 -27.74
N HIS A 403 3.30 -9.35 -26.52
CA HIS A 403 3.40 -10.17 -25.30
C HIS A 403 2.06 -10.17 -24.56
N MET A 404 0.98 -10.46 -25.30
CA MET A 404 -0.40 -10.28 -24.86
C MET A 404 -0.68 -10.88 -23.48
N GLU A 405 -0.17 -12.07 -23.18
CA GLU A 405 -0.42 -12.75 -21.90
C GLU A 405 0.25 -12.06 -20.70
N LYS A 406 1.44 -11.48 -20.90
CA LYS A 406 2.12 -10.69 -19.86
C LYS A 406 1.44 -9.35 -19.65
N ALA A 407 0.91 -8.73 -20.70
CA ALA A 407 0.01 -7.60 -20.54
C ALA A 407 -1.25 -8.04 -19.74
N GLU A 408 -1.91 -9.13 -20.16
CA GLU A 408 -3.14 -9.67 -19.54
C GLU A 408 -3.02 -9.85 -18.04
N ALA A 409 -1.93 -10.49 -17.61
CA ALA A 409 -1.61 -10.71 -16.21
C ALA A 409 -1.57 -9.40 -15.40
N ILE A 410 -0.87 -8.37 -15.91
CA ILE A 410 -0.71 -7.07 -15.23
C ILE A 410 -2.07 -6.37 -15.05
N GLY A 411 -3.03 -6.60 -15.94
CA GLY A 411 -4.33 -5.94 -15.90
C GLY A 411 -5.37 -6.59 -15.06
N THR A 412 -5.41 -7.90 -15.21
CA THR A 412 -6.22 -8.74 -14.37
C THR A 412 -5.73 -8.58 -12.94
N ALA A 413 -4.42 -8.50 -12.67
CA ALA A 413 -3.89 -8.21 -11.33
C ALA A 413 -4.12 -6.75 -10.87
N GLY A 414 -3.85 -5.75 -11.71
CA GLY A 414 -4.07 -4.34 -11.36
C GLY A 414 -5.53 -4.00 -11.08
N SER A 415 -6.46 -4.61 -11.81
CA SER A 415 -7.89 -4.47 -11.56
C SER A 415 -8.42 -5.39 -10.47
N ARG A 416 -7.80 -6.56 -10.24
CA ARG A 416 -8.11 -7.43 -9.10
C ARG A 416 -7.91 -6.66 -7.81
N PHE A 417 -6.77 -5.99 -7.66
CA PHE A 417 -6.49 -5.09 -6.54
C PHE A 417 -7.62 -4.05 -6.31
N ILE A 418 -8.27 -3.55 -7.38
CA ILE A 418 -9.41 -2.63 -7.22
C ILE A 418 -10.71 -3.33 -6.82
N HIS A 419 -11.07 -4.44 -7.49
CA HIS A 419 -12.31 -5.17 -7.22
C HIS A 419 -12.27 -5.95 -5.90
N GLU A 420 -11.08 -6.31 -5.42
CA GLU A 420 -10.87 -7.15 -4.24
C GLU A 420 -10.34 -6.33 -3.05
N ASP A 421 -9.30 -5.53 -3.21
CA ASP A 421 -8.62 -4.83 -2.09
C ASP A 421 -9.17 -3.41 -1.84
N MET A 422 -9.94 -2.83 -2.79
CA MET A 422 -10.55 -1.49 -2.66
C MET A 422 -12.09 -1.51 -2.65
N LYS A 423 -12.70 -2.56 -2.09
CA LYS A 423 -14.15 -2.58 -1.77
C LYS A 423 -14.48 -1.45 -0.78
N MET A 424 -15.72 -0.95 -0.78
CA MET A 424 -16.14 0.10 0.18
C MET A 424 -15.97 -0.35 1.65
N GLU A 425 -16.10 -1.65 1.91
CA GLU A 425 -15.71 -2.30 3.15
C GLU A 425 -14.29 -1.88 3.57
N TYR A 426 -13.25 -2.22 2.80
CA TYR A 426 -11.86 -1.84 3.08
C TYR A 426 -11.60 -0.32 3.04
N VAL A 427 -12.43 0.47 2.34
CA VAL A 427 -12.37 1.95 2.41
C VAL A 427 -12.82 2.44 3.78
N PHE A 428 -13.91 1.91 4.32
CA PHE A 428 -14.35 2.24 5.69
C PHE A 428 -13.37 1.69 6.74
N ASP A 429 -12.81 0.49 6.53
CA ASP A 429 -11.82 -0.09 7.43
C ASP A 429 -10.54 0.76 7.47
N TYR A 430 -10.03 1.20 6.31
CA TYR A 430 -8.87 2.10 6.24
C TYR A 430 -9.12 3.39 7.04
N ILE A 431 -10.29 4.00 6.87
CA ILE A 431 -10.64 5.22 7.62
C ILE A 431 -10.79 4.91 9.11
N PHE A 432 -11.40 3.78 9.48
CA PHE A 432 -11.53 3.35 10.87
C PHE A 432 -10.15 3.19 11.54
N HIS A 433 -9.20 2.51 10.89
CA HIS A 433 -7.83 2.36 11.39
C HIS A 433 -7.09 3.70 11.44
N LEU A 434 -7.23 4.55 10.41
CA LEU A 434 -6.62 5.89 10.37
C LEU A 434 -7.11 6.78 11.52
N LEU A 435 -8.41 6.84 11.77
CA LEU A 435 -8.99 7.64 12.85
C LEU A 435 -8.66 7.06 14.24
N ASN A 436 -8.53 5.74 14.37
CA ASN A 436 -8.10 5.10 15.62
C ASN A 436 -6.61 5.28 15.94
N GLU A 437 -5.73 5.31 14.95
CA GLU A 437 -4.32 5.66 15.20
C GLU A 437 -4.13 7.17 15.39
N TYR A 438 -4.92 8.00 14.69
CA TYR A 438 -4.90 9.46 14.88
C TYR A 438 -5.37 9.89 16.27
N SER A 439 -6.48 9.33 16.80
CA SER A 439 -7.02 9.72 18.11
C SER A 439 -6.03 9.47 19.25
N LYS A 440 -5.26 8.38 19.19
CA LYS A 440 -4.18 8.02 20.14
C LYS A 440 -3.05 9.06 20.22
N LEU A 441 -2.93 9.94 19.23
CA LEU A 441 -1.91 10.99 19.18
C LEU A 441 -2.39 12.30 19.83
N LEU A 442 -3.69 12.51 20.00
CA LEU A 442 -4.25 13.72 20.63
C LEU A 442 -3.78 13.84 22.10
N LYS A 443 -3.28 15.02 22.48
CA LYS A 443 -2.81 15.32 23.85
C LYS A 443 -3.77 16.24 24.62
N PHE A 444 -5.04 16.24 24.21
CA PHE A 444 -6.14 17.00 24.81
C PHE A 444 -7.45 16.22 24.59
N LYS A 445 -8.46 16.46 25.43
CA LYS A 445 -9.81 15.95 25.17
C LYS A 445 -10.46 16.75 24.03
N PRO A 446 -11.07 16.10 23.02
CA PRO A 446 -11.89 16.77 22.01
C PRO A 446 -12.97 17.65 22.65
N SER A 447 -13.31 18.77 22.01
CA SER A 447 -14.32 19.69 22.53
C SER A 447 -15.14 20.31 21.40
N ILE A 448 -16.46 20.28 21.54
CA ILE A 448 -17.38 20.92 20.58
C ILE A 448 -17.18 22.44 20.65
N SER A 449 -16.82 23.05 19.52
CA SER A 449 -16.73 24.50 19.36
C SER A 449 -18.13 25.13 19.44
N PRO A 450 -18.32 26.31 20.07
CA PRO A 450 -19.61 27.02 20.07
C PRO A 450 -20.16 27.38 18.68
N LYS A 451 -19.34 27.25 17.63
CA LYS A 451 -19.71 27.45 16.21
C LYS A 451 -19.91 26.14 15.43
N ALA A 452 -19.77 24.99 16.08
CA ALA A 452 -19.96 23.69 15.43
C ALA A 452 -21.44 23.27 15.44
N THR A 453 -21.89 22.64 14.36
CA THR A 453 -23.23 22.05 14.24
C THR A 453 -23.15 20.52 14.25
N GLU A 454 -24.08 19.85 14.94
CA GLU A 454 -24.24 18.39 14.86
C GLU A 454 -24.64 17.99 13.44
N ILE A 455 -24.01 16.94 12.88
CA ILE A 455 -24.32 16.41 11.56
C ILE A 455 -24.62 14.90 11.59
N CYS A 456 -25.54 14.50 10.72
CA CYS A 456 -26.03 13.15 10.54
C CYS A 456 -26.51 12.98 9.08
N ALA A 457 -26.97 11.79 8.71
CA ALA A 457 -27.37 11.55 7.32
C ALA A 457 -28.58 12.41 6.92
N GLU A 458 -29.52 12.66 7.84
CA GLU A 458 -30.64 13.55 7.64
C GLU A 458 -30.20 15.00 7.41
N SER A 459 -29.29 15.54 8.23
CA SER A 459 -28.89 16.95 8.14
C SER A 459 -28.09 17.29 6.88
N LEU A 460 -27.52 16.28 6.21
CA LEU A 460 -26.80 16.44 4.95
C LEU A 460 -27.70 16.12 3.74
N ALA A 461 -28.45 15.02 3.77
CA ALA A 461 -29.22 14.56 2.62
C ALA A 461 -30.64 15.14 2.55
N CYS A 462 -31.31 15.45 3.66
CA CYS A 462 -32.68 15.98 3.62
C CYS A 462 -32.81 17.43 3.10
N PRO A 463 -31.84 18.34 3.30
CA PRO A 463 -31.83 19.63 2.59
C PRO A 463 -31.21 19.55 1.18
N ALA A 464 -30.58 18.44 0.80
CA ALA A 464 -30.04 18.25 -0.56
C ALA A 464 -31.14 17.85 -1.55
N ASP A 465 -30.99 18.26 -2.80
CA ASP A 465 -31.90 17.95 -3.90
C ASP A 465 -31.18 17.34 -5.12
N GLY A 466 -31.95 17.07 -6.17
CA GLY A 466 -31.45 16.62 -7.47
C GLY A 466 -30.45 15.46 -7.41
N ILE A 467 -29.30 15.66 -8.05
CA ILE A 467 -28.23 14.66 -8.17
C ILE A 467 -27.43 14.48 -6.87
N TRP A 468 -27.27 15.53 -6.05
CA TRP A 468 -26.60 15.44 -4.75
C TRP A 468 -27.41 14.53 -3.80
N ARG A 469 -28.73 14.74 -3.71
CA ARG A 469 -29.65 13.85 -2.98
C ARG A 469 -29.55 12.41 -3.47
N LYS A 470 -29.63 12.20 -4.79
CA LYS A 470 -29.60 10.86 -5.40
C LYS A 470 -28.31 10.11 -5.04
N PHE A 471 -27.15 10.74 -5.15
CA PHE A 471 -25.87 10.08 -4.84
C PHE A 471 -25.68 9.81 -3.34
N MET A 472 -26.26 10.64 -2.46
CA MET A 472 -26.35 10.34 -1.04
C MET A 472 -27.25 9.12 -0.78
N GLU A 473 -28.46 9.06 -1.35
CA GLU A 473 -29.33 7.89 -1.22
C GLU A 473 -28.70 6.60 -1.77
N GLU A 474 -27.98 6.70 -2.89
CA GLU A 474 -27.26 5.60 -3.53
C GLU A 474 -25.99 5.16 -2.77
N SER A 475 -25.51 5.96 -1.80
CA SER A 475 -24.34 5.67 -0.94
C SER A 475 -24.66 5.56 0.55
N LEU A 476 -25.94 5.46 0.91
CA LEU A 476 -26.40 5.29 2.28
C LEU A 476 -26.13 3.85 2.78
N GLU A 477 -25.25 3.70 3.78
CA GLU A 477 -25.01 2.38 4.39
C GLU A 477 -26.07 2.06 5.47
N MET A 478 -26.38 0.77 5.60
CA MET A 478 -27.45 0.22 6.46
C MET A 478 -26.86 -0.65 7.59
N SER A 479 -27.69 -1.12 8.51
CA SER A 479 -27.23 -1.97 9.63
C SER A 479 -26.66 -3.31 9.13
N PRO A 480 -25.58 -3.84 9.72
CA PRO A 480 -24.98 -5.11 9.30
C PRO A 480 -25.96 -6.30 9.27
N LYS A 481 -26.96 -6.33 10.16
CA LYS A 481 -27.98 -7.39 10.23
C LYS A 481 -28.76 -7.53 8.91
N GLU A 482 -29.22 -6.39 8.37
CA GLU A 482 -29.96 -6.33 7.11
C GLU A 482 -29.06 -6.69 5.91
N LYS A 483 -27.75 -6.45 6.00
CA LYS A 483 -26.81 -6.79 4.93
C LYS A 483 -26.64 -8.31 4.80
N LYS A 484 -26.87 -9.09 5.87
CA LYS A 484 -26.96 -10.56 5.80
C LYS A 484 -28.26 -10.98 5.10
N GLU A 485 -29.42 -10.60 5.63
CA GLU A 485 -30.74 -10.96 5.10
C GLU A 485 -30.90 -10.53 3.62
N LYS A 486 -30.45 -9.33 3.25
CA LYS A 486 -30.50 -8.80 1.87
C LYS A 486 -29.51 -9.46 0.92
N ASN A 487 -28.39 -10.01 1.42
CA ASN A 487 -27.47 -10.79 0.61
C ASN A 487 -27.91 -12.25 0.48
N GLU A 488 -28.47 -12.84 1.54
CA GLU A 488 -29.07 -14.18 1.51
C GLU A 488 -30.24 -14.20 0.51
N PHE A 489 -31.19 -13.27 0.62
CA PHE A 489 -32.29 -13.06 -0.33
C PHE A 489 -31.80 -12.86 -1.78
N ARG A 490 -30.72 -12.08 -1.98
CA ARG A 490 -30.11 -11.84 -3.29
C ARG A 490 -29.30 -13.03 -3.82
N SER A 491 -28.86 -13.94 -2.94
CA SER A 491 -28.20 -15.20 -3.32
C SER A 491 -29.18 -16.34 -3.61
N SER A 492 -30.41 -16.26 -3.07
CA SER A 492 -31.52 -17.14 -3.44
C SER A 492 -32.28 -16.70 -4.71
N MET A 493 -32.06 -15.48 -5.18
CA MET A 493 -32.63 -14.97 -6.44
C MET A 493 -31.84 -15.44 -7.66
N ASN A 494 -32.55 -15.71 -8.76
CA ASN A 494 -31.92 -16.00 -10.04
C ASN A 494 -31.52 -14.70 -10.79
N PRO A 495 -30.64 -14.77 -11.81
CA PRO A 495 -30.13 -13.58 -12.51
C PRO A 495 -31.16 -12.72 -13.26
N GLN A 496 -32.38 -13.24 -13.52
CA GLN A 496 -33.46 -12.46 -14.14
C GLN A 496 -34.31 -11.72 -13.07
N GLU A 497 -34.48 -12.31 -11.89
CA GLU A 497 -35.09 -11.65 -10.73
C GLU A 497 -34.24 -10.47 -10.22
N GLU A 498 -32.92 -10.66 -10.14
CA GLU A 498 -31.99 -9.58 -9.79
C GLU A 498 -32.04 -8.43 -10.81
N LYS A 499 -32.15 -8.76 -12.12
CA LYS A 499 -32.35 -7.77 -13.19
C LYS A 499 -33.65 -6.97 -13.01
N LEU A 500 -34.77 -7.63 -12.70
CA LEU A 500 -36.04 -6.97 -12.42
C LEU A 500 -35.94 -6.03 -11.19
N MET A 501 -35.31 -6.48 -10.11
CA MET A 501 -35.09 -5.66 -8.91
C MET A 501 -34.19 -4.44 -9.16
N ASN A 502 -33.13 -4.59 -9.94
CA ASN A 502 -32.26 -3.46 -10.33
C ASN A 502 -32.98 -2.44 -11.23
N ILE A 503 -33.90 -2.88 -12.09
CA ILE A 503 -34.77 -1.98 -12.89
C ILE A 503 -35.69 -1.15 -11.98
N PHE A 504 -36.22 -1.73 -10.90
CA PHE A 504 -37.07 -1.02 -9.95
C PHE A 504 -36.32 0.05 -9.13
N TRP A 505 -35.05 -0.16 -8.79
CA TRP A 505 -34.30 0.75 -7.92
C TRP A 505 -33.65 1.97 -8.60
N LEU A 506 -33.59 2.02 -9.94
CA LEU A 506 -32.93 3.11 -10.68
C LEU A 506 -33.77 4.41 -10.87
N ARG A 507 -34.75 4.70 -10.00
CA ARG A 507 -35.57 5.93 -10.05
C ARG A 507 -35.80 6.70 -8.72
N PRO A 508 -34.80 7.42 -8.21
CA PRO A 508 -35.01 8.59 -7.33
C PRO A 508 -34.81 9.90 -8.14
N ALA A 509 -35.77 10.24 -9.02
CA ALA A 509 -35.77 11.52 -9.75
C ALA A 509 -37.11 11.96 -10.38
N TYR A 510 -38.27 11.37 -10.04
CA TYR A 510 -39.56 11.88 -10.57
C TYR A 510 -40.78 11.75 -9.65
N GLN A 511 -40.60 11.87 -8.33
CA GLN A 511 -41.71 12.21 -7.42
C GLN A 511 -42.10 13.70 -7.52
N ARG A 512 -42.39 14.18 -8.73
CA ARG A 512 -43.19 15.41 -8.96
C ARG A 512 -43.98 15.43 -10.27
N ASN A 513 -44.27 14.27 -10.86
CA ASN A 513 -45.51 14.03 -11.63
C ASN A 513 -45.69 12.53 -11.85
N SER A 514 -46.57 11.90 -11.07
CA SER A 514 -46.58 10.44 -10.94
C SER A 514 -47.01 9.70 -12.22
N TRP A 515 -46.42 8.53 -12.46
CA TRP A 515 -46.92 7.59 -13.49
C TRP A 515 -48.35 7.13 -13.18
N ALA A 516 -48.76 7.08 -11.90
CA ALA A 516 -50.14 6.80 -11.51
C ALA A 516 -51.14 7.86 -12.02
N THR A 517 -50.72 9.13 -12.17
CA THR A 517 -51.55 10.20 -12.73
C THR A 517 -51.80 9.98 -14.23
N ARG A 518 -50.77 9.55 -14.99
CA ARG A 518 -50.91 9.22 -16.42
C ARG A 518 -51.60 7.87 -16.65
N MET A 519 -51.36 6.87 -15.80
CA MET A 519 -52.08 5.59 -15.82
C MET A 519 -53.57 5.76 -15.51
N LYS A 520 -53.94 6.63 -14.55
CA LYS A 520 -55.36 6.97 -14.28
C LYS A 520 -56.06 7.65 -15.47
N ALA A 521 -55.32 8.27 -16.40
CA ALA A 521 -55.86 8.74 -17.67
C ALA A 521 -55.95 7.63 -18.73
N LEU A 522 -54.93 6.79 -18.87
CA LEU A 522 -54.89 5.69 -19.85
C LEU A 522 -55.90 4.56 -19.53
N ILE A 523 -56.08 4.20 -18.25
CA ILE A 523 -57.02 3.15 -17.81
C ILE A 523 -58.50 3.56 -18.04
N LYS A 524 -58.77 4.86 -18.22
CA LYS A 524 -60.08 5.40 -18.62
C LYS A 524 -60.32 5.37 -20.14
N ASN A 525 -59.32 5.05 -20.97
CA ASN A 525 -59.51 4.88 -22.41
C ASN A 525 -60.01 3.45 -22.72
N PRO A 526 -61.23 3.27 -23.27
CA PRO A 526 -61.80 1.94 -23.49
C PRO A 526 -60.95 1.08 -24.43
N HIS A 527 -60.31 1.66 -25.44
CA HIS A 527 -59.48 0.90 -26.39
C HIS A 527 -58.25 0.25 -25.75
N PHE A 528 -57.71 0.84 -24.67
CA PHE A 528 -56.56 0.28 -23.96
C PHE A 528 -56.92 -1.00 -23.21
N ARG A 529 -58.13 -1.09 -22.64
CA ARG A 529 -58.63 -2.29 -21.95
C ARG A 529 -58.80 -3.46 -22.93
N THR A 530 -59.37 -3.22 -24.11
CA THR A 530 -59.55 -4.25 -25.14
C THR A 530 -58.22 -4.81 -25.64
N ALA A 531 -57.21 -3.94 -25.83
CA ALA A 531 -55.87 -4.38 -26.21
C ALA A 531 -55.25 -5.31 -25.14
N VAL A 532 -55.28 -4.94 -23.87
CA VAL A 532 -54.71 -5.74 -22.76
C VAL A 532 -55.41 -7.11 -22.59
N LEU A 533 -56.71 -7.21 -22.90
CA LEU A 533 -57.43 -8.48 -22.90
C LEU A 533 -56.96 -9.42 -24.00
N LEU A 534 -56.86 -8.93 -25.25
CA LEU A 534 -56.37 -9.73 -26.39
C LEU A 534 -54.92 -10.19 -26.18
N ILE A 535 -54.10 -9.31 -25.62
CA ILE A 535 -52.71 -9.54 -25.20
C ILE A 535 -52.61 -10.71 -24.21
N SER A 536 -53.43 -10.71 -23.15
CA SER A 536 -53.46 -11.79 -22.15
C SER A 536 -53.93 -13.11 -22.74
N LEU A 537 -54.96 -13.08 -23.60
CA LEU A 537 -55.52 -14.25 -24.28
C LEU A 537 -54.48 -14.92 -25.20
N PHE A 538 -53.69 -14.14 -25.92
CA PHE A 538 -52.61 -14.66 -26.75
C PHE A 538 -51.51 -15.31 -25.91
N VAL A 539 -51.07 -14.66 -24.81
CA VAL A 539 -49.98 -15.20 -23.98
C VAL A 539 -50.38 -16.57 -23.41
N LEU A 540 -51.63 -16.73 -22.97
CA LEU A 540 -52.21 -18.03 -22.62
C LEU A 540 -52.12 -19.04 -23.78
N LEU A 541 -52.55 -18.66 -24.99
CA LEU A 541 -52.62 -19.55 -26.15
C LEU A 541 -51.28 -20.22 -26.48
N VAL A 542 -50.18 -19.46 -26.51
CA VAL A 542 -48.86 -20.00 -26.87
C VAL A 542 -48.07 -20.50 -25.66
N SER A 543 -48.46 -20.12 -24.43
CA SER A 543 -48.06 -20.89 -23.24
C SER A 543 -48.57 -22.33 -23.32
N VAL A 544 -49.80 -22.53 -23.84
CA VAL A 544 -50.31 -23.89 -24.15
C VAL A 544 -49.51 -24.53 -25.29
N PHE A 545 -49.20 -23.84 -26.40
CA PHE A 545 -48.42 -24.45 -27.49
C PHE A 545 -47.00 -24.91 -27.07
N VAL A 546 -46.29 -24.16 -26.23
CA VAL A 546 -44.96 -24.59 -25.77
C VAL A 546 -45.05 -25.57 -24.58
N TYR A 547 -46.15 -25.58 -23.80
CA TYR A 547 -46.45 -26.68 -22.86
C TYR A 547 -46.72 -28.00 -23.62
N MET A 548 -47.31 -27.93 -24.81
CA MET A 548 -47.43 -29.05 -25.74
C MET A 548 -46.13 -29.37 -26.50
N GLY A 549 -45.05 -28.58 -26.31
CA GLY A 549 -43.64 -29.00 -26.55
C GLY A 549 -42.93 -28.56 -27.84
N TRP A 550 -43.28 -27.43 -28.48
CA TRP A 550 -42.94 -27.19 -29.90
C TRP A 550 -41.73 -26.24 -30.25
N ILE A 551 -40.87 -25.73 -29.32
CA ILE A 551 -39.77 -24.73 -29.61
C ILE A 551 -38.53 -24.81 -28.64
N ASP A 552 -37.28 -24.47 -29.07
CA ASP A 552 -36.02 -24.37 -28.24
C ASP A 552 -34.91 -23.38 -28.79
N LEU A 553 -33.93 -22.88 -27.99
CA LEU A 553 -32.85 -21.88 -28.33
C LEU A 553 -31.58 -21.83 -27.39
N VAL A 554 -30.31 -21.78 -27.91
CA VAL A 554 -29.06 -21.72 -27.07
C VAL A 554 -27.85 -20.82 -27.53
N GLN A 555 -27.79 -20.25 -28.73
CA GLN A 555 -26.50 -20.19 -29.51
C GLN A 555 -25.40 -19.09 -29.28
N TYR A 556 -25.46 -18.07 -28.40
CA TYR A 556 -24.54 -16.87 -28.44
C TYR A 556 -24.13 -16.27 -27.06
N SER A 557 -23.02 -15.52 -26.81
CA SER A 557 -21.74 -15.19 -27.51
C SER A 557 -20.75 -14.42 -26.55
N GLY A 558 -19.61 -13.83 -27.01
CA GLY A 558 -18.67 -13.05 -26.14
C GLY A 558 -17.49 -12.35 -26.87
N VAL A 559 -16.31 -12.22 -26.20
CA VAL A 559 -14.94 -11.94 -26.78
C VAL A 559 -14.67 -10.37 -26.93
N THR A 560 -13.52 -9.67 -26.65
CA THR A 560 -12.20 -9.91 -25.95
C THR A 560 -11.36 -8.51 -25.67
N LYS A 561 -10.60 -8.24 -24.53
CA LYS A 561 -10.02 -7.00 -23.77
C LYS A 561 -8.49 -6.69 -23.37
N GLU A 562 -7.87 -5.47 -23.52
CA GLU A 562 -6.46 -5.19 -22.97
C GLU A 562 -6.13 -3.82 -22.28
N LYS A 563 -6.99 -2.78 -22.18
CA LYS A 563 -6.57 -1.36 -21.85
C LYS A 563 -5.35 -0.99 -20.89
N ALA A 564 -5.58 -0.42 -19.74
CA ALA A 564 -4.79 0.62 -19.04
C ALA A 564 -3.21 0.76 -18.89
N ILE A 565 -2.17 0.25 -19.63
CA ILE A 565 -0.74 0.08 -19.09
C ILE A 565 0.43 1.15 -18.76
N LYS A 566 0.57 2.48 -19.08
CA LYS A 566 1.80 3.36 -18.82
C LYS A 566 1.84 4.91 -18.27
N ALA A 567 1.03 5.56 -17.36
CA ALA A 567 1.08 7.05 -16.98
C ALA A 567 0.79 7.72 -15.53
N LEU A 568 0.89 7.04 -14.36
CA LEU A 568 1.49 7.39 -12.99
C LEU A 568 3.06 7.46 -12.79
N VAL A 569 3.87 6.60 -12.11
CA VAL A 569 5.36 6.40 -11.69
C VAL A 569 6.27 7.36 -10.80
N LYS A 570 7.31 8.06 -11.32
CA LYS A 570 8.22 9.11 -10.72
C LYS A 570 8.56 9.20 -9.21
N VAL A 571 7.90 10.12 -8.48
CA VAL A 571 8.54 11.37 -7.94
C VAL A 571 9.10 11.30 -6.52
N SER A 572 9.01 10.13 -5.93
CA SER A 572 8.82 9.95 -4.49
C SER A 572 10.12 10.07 -3.70
N GLU A 573 10.74 11.27 -3.67
CA GLU A 573 12.17 11.42 -3.43
C GLU A 573 12.60 12.21 -2.17
N SER A 574 11.89 13.28 -1.75
CA SER A 574 12.54 14.41 -1.06
C SER A 574 12.22 14.65 0.44
N ASN A 575 11.52 13.75 1.12
CA ASN A 575 11.11 13.95 2.53
C ASN A 575 11.78 12.98 3.50
N SER A 576 12.77 13.45 4.28
CA SER A 576 13.09 12.88 5.59
C SER A 576 13.83 13.90 6.48
N HIS A 577 13.52 13.92 7.77
CA HIS A 577 14.33 14.49 8.87
C HIS A 577 14.11 13.64 10.13
N LEU A 578 14.97 13.76 11.14
CA LEU A 578 14.99 12.89 12.34
C LEU A 578 14.48 13.61 13.61
N PRO A 579 14.05 12.87 14.65
CA PRO A 579 13.44 13.42 15.86
C PRO A 579 14.45 13.89 16.93
N GLN A 580 13.95 14.22 18.12
CA GLN A 580 14.73 14.81 19.23
C GLN A 580 14.93 13.83 20.38
N ASN A 581 16.19 13.54 20.72
CA ASN A 581 16.54 12.77 21.91
C ASN A 581 15.96 13.40 23.19
N GLN A 582 15.18 12.61 23.93
CA GLN A 582 14.49 13.02 25.16
C GLN A 582 15.40 12.95 26.39
N PHE A 583 16.45 12.10 26.34
CA PHE A 583 17.42 11.91 27.42
C PHE A 583 18.85 12.14 26.88
N PRO A 584 19.36 13.40 26.90
CA PRO A 584 20.72 13.72 26.46
C PRO A 584 21.78 13.27 27.47
N LEU A 585 23.03 13.08 27.01
CA LEU A 585 24.18 12.70 27.83
C LEU A 585 24.53 13.77 28.87
N ASP A 586 24.55 13.42 30.17
CA ASP A 586 25.02 14.33 31.23
C ASP A 586 26.48 14.07 31.62
N CYS A 587 27.39 14.50 30.75
CA CYS A 587 28.82 14.44 31.00
C CYS A 587 29.29 15.37 32.14
N LYS A 588 28.47 16.33 32.58
CA LYS A 588 28.81 17.20 33.72
C LYS A 588 28.54 16.47 35.04
N ALA A 589 27.46 15.72 35.14
CA ALA A 589 27.22 14.81 36.26
C ALA A 589 28.23 13.66 36.28
N TRP A 590 28.47 13.01 35.14
CA TRP A 590 29.44 11.91 35.04
C TRP A 590 30.85 12.32 35.46
N ASN A 591 31.38 13.43 34.95
CA ASN A 591 32.74 13.87 35.30
C ASN A 591 32.89 14.30 36.76
N ARG A 592 31.79 14.62 37.46
CA ARG A 592 31.80 14.91 38.90
C ARG A 592 31.64 13.67 39.79
N LYS A 593 30.87 12.67 39.35
CA LYS A 593 30.44 11.53 40.20
C LYS A 593 31.02 10.17 39.81
N LYS A 594 31.53 10.00 38.59
CA LYS A 594 32.06 8.74 38.01
C LYS A 594 31.17 7.51 38.27
N THR A 595 29.86 7.72 38.28
CA THR A 595 28.83 6.72 38.58
C THR A 595 27.66 6.90 37.61
N CYS A 596 27.03 5.80 37.23
CA CYS A 596 26.00 5.81 36.20
C CYS A 596 24.72 6.53 36.66
N PRO A 597 24.10 7.39 35.81
CA PRO A 597 22.93 8.15 36.22
C PRO A 597 21.67 7.28 36.46
N ASN A 598 21.15 7.31 37.68
CA ASN A 598 19.85 6.69 38.02
C ASN A 598 18.62 7.51 37.52
N ASN A 599 18.80 8.44 36.57
CA ASN A 599 17.72 9.24 35.97
C ASN A 599 17.15 8.64 34.67
N TYR A 600 17.79 7.60 34.13
CA TYR A 600 17.28 6.85 32.99
C TYR A 600 16.09 5.98 33.40
N PRO A 601 15.04 5.87 32.57
CA PRO A 601 13.93 4.98 32.85
C PRO A 601 14.40 3.52 32.77
N THR A 602 14.50 2.82 33.90
CA THR A 602 14.68 1.36 33.94
C THR A 602 13.36 0.61 33.70
N SER A 603 12.24 1.32 33.66
CA SER A 603 10.96 0.79 33.18
C SER A 603 10.17 1.89 32.45
N TYR A 604 9.45 1.50 31.40
CA TYR A 604 8.54 2.39 30.68
C TYR A 604 7.21 1.69 30.40
N LYS A 605 6.14 2.21 31.03
CA LYS A 605 4.76 1.90 30.65
C LYS A 605 4.36 2.88 29.55
N PRO A 606 4.27 2.47 28.27
CA PRO A 606 3.78 3.36 27.21
C PRO A 606 2.35 3.80 27.56
N LYS A 607 2.02 5.07 27.31
CA LYS A 607 0.71 5.67 27.70
C LYS A 607 -0.48 5.21 26.85
N ILE A 608 -0.38 4.04 26.21
CA ILE A 608 -1.37 3.47 25.30
C ILE A 608 -1.51 1.98 25.65
N ASN A 609 -2.65 1.59 26.23
CA ASN A 609 -3.05 0.19 26.26
C ASN A 609 -3.44 -0.23 24.83
N ARG A 610 -2.46 -0.75 24.08
CA ARG A 610 -2.75 -1.53 22.87
C ARG A 610 -3.04 -2.97 23.26
N ASP A 611 -4.00 -3.57 22.57
CA ASP A 611 -4.17 -5.02 22.55
C ASP A 611 -2.91 -5.68 21.97
N PRO A 612 -2.29 -6.68 22.64
CA PRO A 612 -1.17 -7.45 22.10
C PRO A 612 -1.40 -8.03 20.70
N SER A 613 -2.65 -8.25 20.28
CA SER A 613 -2.99 -8.68 18.91
C SER A 613 -2.60 -7.69 17.81
N SER A 614 -2.36 -6.42 18.16
CA SER A 614 -2.16 -5.31 17.21
C SER A 614 -0.71 -5.01 16.82
N ASN A 615 0.23 -5.88 17.19
CA ASN A 615 1.64 -5.74 16.80
C ASN A 615 1.87 -6.20 15.35
N PRO A 616 2.68 -5.48 14.55
CA PRO A 616 3.10 -5.98 13.25
C PRO A 616 3.97 -7.23 13.43
N THR A 617 3.81 -8.24 12.59
CA THR A 617 4.75 -9.38 12.52
C THR A 617 6.14 -8.89 12.13
N CYS A 618 7.19 -9.46 12.73
CA CYS A 618 8.57 -9.18 12.32
C CYS A 618 8.87 -9.76 10.91
N PRO A 619 9.87 -9.23 10.19
CA PRO A 619 10.37 -9.86 8.96
C PRO A 619 10.68 -11.36 9.11
N GLU A 620 10.40 -12.17 8.09
CA GLU A 620 10.54 -13.64 8.14
C GLU A 620 11.95 -14.14 8.54
N TYR A 621 13.01 -13.36 8.30
CA TYR A 621 14.37 -13.75 8.71
C TYR A 621 14.53 -13.86 10.24
N PHE A 622 13.64 -13.26 11.03
CA PHE A 622 13.62 -13.43 12.49
C PHE A 622 13.38 -14.90 12.91
N ARG A 623 12.80 -15.72 12.03
CA ARG A 623 12.54 -17.15 12.31
C ARG A 623 13.82 -17.96 12.53
N TRP A 624 14.96 -17.47 12.03
CA TRP A 624 16.27 -18.09 12.28
C TRP A 624 16.72 -18.02 13.76
N ILE A 625 16.19 -17.09 14.57
CA ILE A 625 16.41 -17.07 16.04
C ILE A 625 16.03 -18.42 16.67
N HIS A 626 14.95 -19.06 16.19
CA HIS A 626 14.51 -20.36 16.70
C HIS A 626 15.43 -21.52 16.31
N GLU A 627 16.17 -21.40 15.22
CA GLU A 627 17.16 -22.39 14.76
C GLU A 627 18.52 -22.16 15.43
N ASP A 628 18.93 -20.91 15.64
CA ASP A 628 20.17 -20.56 16.36
C ASP A 628 20.11 -20.98 17.84
N LEU A 629 18.97 -20.80 18.49
CA LEU A 629 18.75 -21.19 19.90
C LEU A 629 18.32 -22.66 20.09
N LYS A 630 18.08 -23.38 18.98
CA LYS A 630 17.64 -24.79 18.95
C LYS A 630 18.51 -25.76 19.77
N PRO A 631 19.86 -25.67 19.80
CA PRO A 631 20.70 -26.62 20.53
C PRO A 631 20.43 -26.70 22.02
N TRP A 632 19.89 -25.62 22.62
CA TRP A 632 19.57 -25.55 24.06
C TRP A 632 18.06 -25.61 24.34
N LYS A 633 17.20 -25.84 23.33
CA LYS A 633 15.74 -25.78 23.49
C LYS A 633 15.19 -26.76 24.53
N GLU A 634 15.80 -27.93 24.64
CA GLU A 634 15.37 -29.00 25.55
C GLU A 634 16.07 -28.91 26.90
N THR A 635 17.41 -28.86 26.92
CA THR A 635 18.21 -28.77 28.15
C THR A 635 18.08 -27.43 28.87
N GLY A 636 17.94 -26.34 28.11
CA GLY A 636 18.32 -25.01 28.52
C GLY A 636 19.84 -24.82 28.57
N ILE A 637 20.26 -23.66 29.06
CA ILE A 637 21.64 -23.19 29.18
C ILE A 637 22.02 -23.19 30.66
N THR A 638 23.04 -23.97 31.04
CA THR A 638 23.56 -24.00 32.41
C THR A 638 24.62 -22.91 32.63
N ARG A 639 24.91 -22.57 33.90
CA ARG A 639 26.01 -21.64 34.23
C ARG A 639 27.36 -22.16 33.70
N ASP A 640 27.57 -23.46 33.78
CA ASP A 640 28.72 -24.18 33.22
C ASP A 640 28.84 -24.03 31.68
N MET A 641 27.74 -24.12 30.92
CA MET A 641 27.76 -23.84 29.47
C MET A 641 28.16 -22.39 29.15
N VAL A 642 27.82 -21.42 30.00
CA VAL A 642 28.22 -20.02 29.81
C VAL A 642 29.68 -19.80 30.22
N GLU A 643 30.14 -20.35 31.34
CA GLU A 643 31.54 -20.24 31.76
C GLU A 643 32.50 -20.94 30.80
N ARG A 644 32.10 -22.06 30.15
CA ARG A 644 32.91 -22.67 29.06
C ARG A 644 33.21 -21.71 27.91
N SER A 645 32.30 -20.77 27.60
CA SER A 645 32.50 -19.78 26.54
C SER A 645 33.58 -18.74 26.88
N LYS A 646 34.00 -18.61 28.15
CA LYS A 646 34.95 -17.59 28.62
C LYS A 646 36.31 -17.63 27.93
N GLY A 647 36.78 -18.80 27.49
CA GLY A 647 38.03 -18.91 26.73
C GLY A 647 37.98 -18.24 25.35
N ASN A 648 36.79 -18.19 24.73
CA ASN A 648 36.57 -17.58 23.43
C ASN A 648 36.04 -16.15 23.55
N ALA A 649 35.19 -15.86 24.53
CA ALA A 649 34.62 -14.55 24.76
C ALA A 649 35.67 -13.43 24.88
N HIS A 650 35.35 -12.27 24.30
CA HIS A 650 36.02 -10.99 24.54
C HIS A 650 35.49 -10.31 25.80
N PHE A 651 34.19 -10.45 26.07
CA PHE A 651 33.55 -9.93 27.27
C PHE A 651 32.35 -10.78 27.70
N ARG A 652 32.02 -10.69 28.99
CA ARG A 652 30.77 -11.15 29.60
C ARG A 652 29.91 -9.94 29.91
N LEU A 653 28.62 -10.04 29.59
CA LEU A 653 27.65 -8.97 29.81
C LEU A 653 26.48 -9.50 30.63
N VAL A 654 26.17 -8.79 31.72
CA VAL A 654 25.04 -9.07 32.61
C VAL A 654 24.04 -7.92 32.52
N ILE A 655 22.77 -8.25 32.34
CA ILE A 655 21.65 -7.31 32.43
C ILE A 655 20.86 -7.67 33.68
N LEU A 656 20.82 -6.76 34.65
CA LEU A 656 20.10 -6.93 35.91
C LEU A 656 19.29 -5.67 36.22
N LYS A 657 17.96 -5.82 36.33
CA LYS A 657 16.99 -4.75 36.63
C LYS A 657 17.12 -3.54 35.69
N GLY A 658 17.48 -3.82 34.43
CA GLY A 658 17.71 -2.82 33.38
C GLY A 658 19.07 -2.09 33.43
N LYS A 659 19.96 -2.43 34.37
CA LYS A 659 21.37 -1.98 34.37
C LYS A 659 22.26 -3.00 33.65
N VAL A 660 23.33 -2.51 33.03
CA VAL A 660 24.34 -3.34 32.33
C VAL A 660 25.62 -3.40 33.16
N TYR A 661 26.20 -4.59 33.29
CA TYR A 661 27.51 -4.82 33.90
C TYR A 661 28.38 -5.59 32.92
N VAL A 662 29.64 -5.20 32.76
CA VAL A 662 30.58 -5.81 31.80
C VAL A 662 31.87 -6.25 32.49
N GLU A 663 32.26 -7.50 32.30
CA GLU A 663 33.58 -8.06 32.63
C GLU A 663 34.31 -8.32 31.30
N ASN A 664 35.42 -7.63 31.05
CA ASN A 664 36.24 -7.83 29.85
C ASN A 664 37.30 -8.91 30.08
N PHE A 665 37.62 -9.69 29.04
CA PHE A 665 38.62 -10.77 29.08
C PHE A 665 39.77 -10.59 28.09
N LYS A 666 39.55 -9.84 26.99
CA LYS A 666 40.51 -9.71 25.89
C LYS A 666 40.49 -8.29 25.34
N ASP A 667 41.65 -7.63 25.34
CA ASP A 667 41.84 -6.29 24.78
C ASP A 667 42.05 -6.29 23.24
N ARG A 668 41.50 -7.30 22.55
CA ARG A 668 41.48 -7.37 21.07
C ARG A 668 40.19 -6.77 20.53
N HIS A 669 40.29 -6.19 19.33
CA HIS A 669 39.21 -5.46 18.64
C HIS A 669 38.37 -4.52 19.54
N PRO A 670 38.98 -3.64 20.36
CA PRO A 670 38.28 -2.85 21.39
C PRO A 670 37.17 -1.94 20.81
N TYR A 671 37.29 -1.53 19.55
CA TYR A 671 36.26 -0.76 18.85
C TYR A 671 34.97 -1.57 18.62
N ARG A 672 35.08 -2.86 18.27
CA ARG A 672 33.94 -3.77 18.05
C ARG A 672 33.19 -4.00 19.37
N VAL A 673 33.94 -4.36 20.41
CA VAL A 673 33.45 -4.55 21.79
C VAL A 673 32.72 -3.30 22.27
N SER A 674 33.34 -2.12 22.15
CA SER A 674 32.76 -0.85 22.57
C SER A 674 31.45 -0.52 21.83
N LEU A 675 31.40 -0.74 20.51
CA LEU A 675 30.23 -0.39 19.71
C LEU A 675 29.08 -1.42 19.84
N THR A 676 29.37 -2.70 20.11
CA THR A 676 28.36 -3.70 20.47
C THR A 676 27.76 -3.43 21.86
N ILE A 677 28.57 -3.11 22.87
CA ILE A 677 28.07 -2.73 24.21
C ILE A 677 27.26 -1.43 24.13
N TRP A 678 27.74 -0.43 23.37
CA TRP A 678 27.00 0.79 23.07
C TRP A 678 25.65 0.50 22.41
N GLY A 679 25.60 -0.46 21.48
CA GLY A 679 24.39 -0.91 20.82
C GLY A 679 23.37 -1.57 21.75
N ILE A 680 23.84 -2.40 22.69
CA ILE A 680 23.01 -3.00 23.74
C ILE A 680 22.46 -1.91 24.68
N LEU A 681 23.25 -0.87 25.01
CA LEU A 681 22.76 0.29 25.75
C LEU A 681 21.71 1.09 24.97
N GLN A 682 21.84 1.25 23.64
CA GLN A 682 20.83 1.92 22.83
C GLN A 682 19.55 1.09 22.72
N PHE A 683 19.67 -0.23 22.58
CA PHE A 683 18.56 -1.18 22.66
C PHE A 683 17.81 -1.05 24.00
N LEU A 684 18.51 -1.02 25.14
CA LEU A 684 17.86 -0.85 26.45
C LEU A 684 17.27 0.56 26.65
N ARG A 685 17.85 1.60 26.04
CA ARG A 685 17.23 2.95 25.98
C ARG A 685 15.99 2.99 25.08
N PHE A 686 15.91 2.13 24.07
CA PHE A 686 14.78 2.01 23.14
C PHE A 686 13.65 1.15 23.75
N TYR A 687 13.97 0.08 24.47
CA TYR A 687 13.01 -0.80 25.15
C TYR A 687 13.25 -0.94 26.69
N PRO A 688 13.21 0.17 27.45
CA PRO A 688 13.51 0.18 28.88
C PRO A 688 12.54 -0.65 29.73
N GLY A 689 13.10 -1.61 30.48
CA GLY A 689 12.34 -2.54 31.34
C GLY A 689 11.46 -3.52 30.57
N LYS A 690 11.85 -3.90 29.35
CA LYS A 690 11.17 -4.91 28.53
C LYS A 690 11.91 -6.24 28.44
N LEU A 691 13.24 -6.22 28.46
CA LEU A 691 14.05 -7.44 28.51
C LEU A 691 14.04 -8.02 29.94
N PRO A 692 13.96 -9.35 30.10
CA PRO A 692 14.27 -10.00 31.38
C PRO A 692 15.75 -9.82 31.76
N ASP A 693 16.06 -10.11 33.02
CA ASP A 693 17.44 -10.20 33.51
C ASP A 693 18.15 -11.39 32.83
N LEU A 694 19.38 -11.20 32.36
CA LEU A 694 20.15 -12.23 31.64
C LEU A 694 21.66 -12.08 31.81
N GLU A 695 22.40 -13.12 31.42
CA GLU A 695 23.86 -13.16 31.37
C GLU A 695 24.31 -13.78 30.04
N LEU A 696 25.23 -13.15 29.31
CA LEU A 696 25.78 -13.66 28.05
C LEU A 696 27.29 -13.50 27.95
N MET A 697 27.87 -14.30 27.05
CA MET A 697 29.27 -14.27 26.63
C MET A 697 29.34 -13.89 25.15
N PHE A 698 30.23 -12.97 24.78
CA PHE A 698 30.32 -12.45 23.40
C PHE A 698 31.76 -12.52 22.91
N ASP A 699 31.97 -13.04 21.70
CA ASP A 699 33.26 -13.01 21.00
C ASP A 699 33.17 -12.10 19.75
N ALA A 700 34.13 -11.18 19.64
CA ALA A 700 34.21 -10.18 18.60
C ALA A 700 35.25 -10.48 17.50
N ASP A 701 35.97 -11.62 17.55
CA ASP A 701 36.82 -12.12 16.45
C ASP A 701 35.97 -12.55 15.23
N ASP A 702 36.59 -12.79 14.07
CA ASP A 702 35.86 -13.00 12.81
C ASP A 702 35.19 -14.39 12.66
N LEU A 703 35.89 -15.48 12.98
CA LEU A 703 35.49 -16.86 12.66
C LEU A 703 34.64 -17.52 13.78
N PRO A 704 33.64 -18.37 13.47
CA PRO A 704 32.93 -19.17 14.48
C PRO A 704 33.84 -20.22 15.15
N VAL A 705 33.51 -20.61 16.39
CA VAL A 705 34.42 -21.39 17.27
C VAL A 705 33.75 -22.49 18.11
N ILE A 706 32.46 -22.80 17.90
CA ILE A 706 31.74 -23.86 18.63
C ILE A 706 31.31 -24.97 17.64
N PRO A 707 32.17 -25.94 17.28
CA PRO A 707 31.86 -26.89 16.21
C PRO A 707 30.83 -27.95 16.63
N THR A 708 29.77 -28.10 15.84
CA THR A 708 28.68 -29.08 16.05
C THR A 708 29.13 -30.53 16.21
N LYS A 709 30.31 -30.89 15.68
CA LYS A 709 30.90 -32.22 15.81
C LYS A 709 31.29 -32.58 17.25
N ASP A 710 31.65 -31.58 18.06
CA ASP A 710 32.22 -31.77 19.40
C ASP A 710 31.14 -31.91 20.49
N TYR A 711 29.86 -31.75 20.12
CA TYR A 711 28.71 -31.65 21.04
C TYR A 711 27.57 -32.63 20.72
N ARG A 712 27.88 -33.78 20.09
CA ARG A 712 26.90 -34.78 19.62
C ARG A 712 26.56 -35.89 20.64
N GLY A 713 27.07 -35.82 21.86
CA GLY A 713 26.92 -36.86 22.89
C GLY A 713 25.83 -36.56 23.93
N PRO A 714 25.39 -37.57 24.69
CA PRO A 714 24.61 -37.34 25.91
C PRO A 714 25.36 -36.41 26.86
N ASN A 715 24.65 -35.44 27.45
CA ASN A 715 25.17 -34.39 28.34
C ASN A 715 26.20 -33.40 27.75
N SER A 716 26.59 -33.49 26.47
CA SER A 716 27.54 -32.56 25.84
C SER A 716 26.87 -31.29 25.29
N GLY A 717 26.10 -30.57 26.10
CA GLY A 717 25.44 -29.33 25.66
C GLY A 717 26.46 -28.23 25.27
N PRO A 718 26.33 -27.57 24.11
CA PRO A 718 27.35 -26.65 23.61
C PRO A 718 27.50 -25.39 24.49
N PRO A 719 28.69 -24.77 24.54
CA PRO A 719 28.87 -23.47 25.17
C PRO A 719 28.05 -22.39 24.44
N ALA A 720 27.33 -21.57 25.21
CA ALA A 720 26.53 -20.49 24.65
C ALA A 720 27.41 -19.25 24.42
N LEU A 721 27.64 -18.88 23.15
CA LEU A 721 28.52 -17.78 22.76
C LEU A 721 27.89 -16.97 21.63
N PHE A 722 27.82 -15.65 21.82
CA PHE A 722 27.35 -14.71 20.79
C PHE A 722 28.49 -14.26 19.88
N ARG A 723 28.20 -14.13 18.58
CA ARG A 723 29.11 -13.67 17.52
C ARG A 723 28.36 -12.85 16.47
N TYR A 724 29.10 -12.30 15.50
CA TYR A 724 28.55 -11.62 14.33
C TYR A 724 28.28 -12.53 13.11
N CYS A 725 28.73 -13.79 13.12
CA CYS A 725 28.38 -14.79 12.10
C CYS A 725 28.49 -16.22 12.66
N SER A 726 27.96 -17.19 11.90
CA SER A 726 28.07 -18.64 12.15
C SER A 726 28.07 -19.38 10.79
N ASP A 727 28.31 -20.69 10.78
CA ASP A 727 28.21 -21.55 9.59
C ASP A 727 27.38 -22.82 9.88
N TRP A 728 27.24 -23.72 8.90
CA TRP A 728 26.42 -24.95 9.04
C TRP A 728 27.02 -26.01 9.96
N TRP A 729 28.26 -25.82 10.39
CA TRP A 729 29.04 -26.72 11.21
C TRP A 729 29.33 -26.15 12.60
N SER A 730 28.82 -24.96 12.93
CA SER A 730 28.96 -24.30 14.23
C SER A 730 27.64 -24.04 14.98
N TYR A 731 27.71 -23.81 16.29
CA TYR A 731 26.57 -23.43 17.15
C TYR A 731 26.68 -22.00 17.71
N ASP A 732 27.60 -21.18 17.20
CA ASP A 732 27.76 -19.78 17.59
C ASP A 732 26.48 -18.95 17.28
N ILE A 733 26.01 -18.16 18.25
CA ILE A 733 24.72 -17.44 18.22
C ILE A 733 24.89 -16.10 17.50
N VAL A 734 24.16 -15.88 16.40
CA VAL A 734 24.38 -14.72 15.52
C VAL A 734 23.68 -13.45 16.02
N PHE A 735 24.43 -12.34 16.11
CA PHE A 735 24.02 -11.04 16.62
C PHE A 735 24.40 -9.90 15.64
N PRO A 736 23.55 -8.87 15.43
CA PRO A 736 23.84 -7.78 14.49
C PRO A 736 25.18 -7.06 14.74
N ASP A 737 25.97 -6.87 13.68
CA ASP A 737 27.33 -6.35 13.79
C ASP A 737 27.44 -4.91 14.36
N TRP A 738 28.62 -4.56 14.88
CA TRP A 738 28.84 -3.27 15.56
C TRP A 738 28.61 -2.05 14.65
N THR A 739 28.71 -2.20 13.33
CA THR A 739 28.62 -1.08 12.37
C THR A 739 27.20 -0.53 12.19
N PHE A 740 26.17 -1.19 12.75
CA PHE A 740 24.83 -0.60 12.86
C PHE A 740 24.83 0.71 13.67
N TRP A 741 25.71 0.84 14.67
CA TRP A 741 25.94 2.07 15.44
C TRP A 741 27.09 2.93 14.89
N GLY A 742 27.60 2.58 13.70
CA GLY A 742 28.66 3.27 12.97
C GLY A 742 30.03 2.62 13.11
N TRP A 743 31.00 3.11 12.35
CA TRP A 743 32.42 2.77 12.46
C TRP A 743 33.22 4.09 12.39
N PRO A 744 33.53 4.72 13.54
CA PRO A 744 34.13 6.05 13.60
C PRO A 744 35.46 6.17 12.87
N ASP A 745 36.30 5.15 13.00
CA ASP A 745 37.67 5.11 12.46
C ASP A 745 37.65 5.20 10.93
N LEU A 746 36.76 4.43 10.28
CA LEU A 746 36.53 4.44 8.83
C LEU A 746 35.50 5.48 8.36
N ASN A 747 35.09 6.41 9.25
CA ASN A 747 34.10 7.46 8.97
C ASN A 747 32.73 6.95 8.46
N ILE A 748 32.37 5.68 8.71
CA ILE A 748 31.08 5.10 8.32
C ILE A 748 30.04 5.48 9.38
N ARG A 749 29.12 6.39 9.04
CA ARG A 749 28.09 6.89 9.97
C ARG A 749 27.12 5.79 10.42
N PRO A 750 26.42 5.97 11.57
CA PRO A 750 25.44 4.99 12.04
C PRO A 750 24.33 4.72 11.02
N TRP A 751 23.74 3.52 11.10
CA TRP A 751 22.87 2.96 10.07
C TRP A 751 21.72 3.89 9.64
N ARG A 752 21.06 4.56 10.60
CA ARG A 752 19.99 5.55 10.36
C ARG A 752 20.39 6.69 9.39
N HIS A 753 21.67 7.00 9.28
CA HIS A 753 22.22 8.08 8.45
C HIS A 753 22.83 7.55 7.17
N ILE A 754 23.75 6.58 7.24
CA ILE A 754 24.44 6.05 6.04
C ILE A 754 23.47 5.37 5.06
N LEU A 755 22.41 4.71 5.53
CA LEU A 755 21.37 4.14 4.68
C LEU A 755 20.63 5.23 3.86
N LYS A 756 20.48 6.43 4.42
CA LYS A 756 19.89 7.58 3.72
C LYS A 756 20.87 8.19 2.72
N GLU A 757 22.14 8.33 3.08
CA GLU A 757 23.17 8.81 2.16
C GLU A 757 23.29 7.89 0.94
N ILE A 758 23.24 6.57 1.12
CA ILE A 758 23.19 5.60 0.01
C ILE A 758 21.88 5.75 -0.80
N LYS A 759 20.72 5.98 -0.16
CA LYS A 759 19.44 6.25 -0.83
C LYS A 759 19.46 7.52 -1.69
N GLU A 760 20.26 8.50 -1.30
CA GLU A 760 20.50 9.72 -2.08
C GLU A 760 21.55 9.50 -3.17
N GLY A 761 22.60 8.73 -2.88
CA GLY A 761 23.59 8.23 -3.83
C GLY A 761 22.98 7.50 -5.03
N ASN A 762 22.02 6.62 -4.79
CA ASN A 762 21.29 5.88 -5.83
C ASN A 762 20.65 6.77 -6.90
N LYS A 763 20.29 8.01 -6.55
CA LYS A 763 19.64 8.96 -7.46
C LYS A 763 20.63 9.67 -8.38
N LYS A 764 21.93 9.71 -8.04
CA LYS A 764 22.97 10.41 -8.81
C LYS A 764 23.12 9.86 -10.23
N ILE A 765 23.15 8.53 -10.35
CA ILE A 765 23.19 7.82 -11.64
C ILE A 765 22.05 6.81 -11.70
N LYS A 766 21.12 7.01 -12.64
CA LYS A 766 19.98 6.10 -12.88
C LYS A 766 20.53 4.72 -13.25
N TRP A 767 19.93 3.65 -12.74
CA TRP A 767 20.48 2.29 -12.88
C TRP A 767 20.89 1.87 -14.31
N LYS A 768 20.17 2.27 -15.37
CA LYS A 768 20.55 1.97 -16.77
C LYS A 768 21.75 2.76 -17.29
N ASP A 769 21.95 3.94 -16.74
CA ASP A 769 22.99 4.90 -17.09
C ASP A 769 24.29 4.63 -16.28
N ARG A 770 24.29 3.57 -15.43
CA ARG A 770 25.44 3.04 -14.69
C ARG A 770 26.32 2.15 -15.57
N GLU A 771 27.60 2.08 -15.20
CA GLU A 771 28.62 1.26 -15.88
C GLU A 771 28.22 -0.21 -15.96
N PRO A 772 28.38 -0.87 -17.13
CA PRO A 772 27.80 -2.19 -17.40
C PRO A 772 28.54 -3.37 -16.74
N TYR A 773 29.52 -3.12 -15.89
CA TYR A 773 30.43 -4.13 -15.33
C TYR A 773 30.07 -4.55 -13.90
N ALA A 774 30.58 -5.70 -13.47
CA ALA A 774 30.56 -6.10 -12.06
C ALA A 774 31.68 -5.42 -11.28
N TYR A 775 31.33 -4.66 -10.25
CA TYR A 775 32.28 -3.88 -9.46
C TYR A 775 32.59 -4.50 -8.11
N TRP A 776 33.86 -4.46 -7.74
CA TRP A 776 34.33 -4.70 -6.38
C TRP A 776 35.47 -3.73 -6.03
N LYS A 777 35.46 -3.19 -4.80
CA LYS A 777 36.62 -2.50 -4.22
C LYS A 777 36.78 -2.98 -2.78
N GLY A 778 37.97 -3.44 -2.41
CA GLY A 778 38.25 -3.97 -1.09
C GLY A 778 39.68 -4.51 -0.99
N ASN A 779 40.15 -4.77 0.22
CA ASN A 779 41.45 -5.40 0.45
C ASN A 779 41.39 -6.89 0.04
N PRO A 780 42.25 -7.36 -0.89
CA PRO A 780 42.26 -8.74 -1.36
C PRO A 780 43.10 -9.69 -0.51
N HIS A 781 43.98 -9.16 0.35
CA HIS A 781 44.94 -9.94 1.14
C HIS A 781 44.35 -10.58 2.41
N VAL A 782 43.13 -10.20 2.81
CA VAL A 782 42.49 -10.73 4.03
C VAL A 782 41.99 -12.19 3.91
N ALA A 783 41.88 -12.74 2.69
CA ALA A 783 41.51 -14.13 2.44
C ALA A 783 41.91 -14.59 1.02
N GLY A 784 42.35 -15.85 0.89
CA GLY A 784 42.84 -16.41 -0.38
C GLY A 784 41.85 -16.26 -1.55
N TRP A 785 40.56 -16.51 -1.31
CA TRP A 785 39.51 -16.37 -2.32
C TRP A 785 39.30 -14.93 -2.82
N ARG A 786 39.72 -13.90 -2.07
CA ARG A 786 39.74 -12.51 -2.55
C ARG A 786 40.98 -12.22 -3.41
N GLY A 787 42.13 -12.78 -3.06
CA GLY A 787 43.29 -12.80 -3.95
C GLY A 787 42.98 -13.48 -5.29
N GLU A 788 42.32 -14.64 -5.25
CA GLU A 788 41.82 -15.32 -6.44
C GLU A 788 40.80 -14.48 -7.23
N LEU A 789 39.89 -13.75 -6.56
CA LEU A 789 38.93 -12.87 -7.25
C LEU A 789 39.64 -11.83 -8.12
N MET A 790 40.80 -11.29 -7.70
CA MET A 790 41.56 -10.32 -8.49
C MET A 790 42.07 -10.88 -9.83
N THR A 791 42.15 -12.20 -10.01
CA THR A 791 42.46 -12.83 -11.31
C THR A 791 41.33 -12.65 -12.34
N CYS A 792 40.12 -12.26 -11.92
CA CYS A 792 39.01 -11.96 -12.80
C CYS A 792 39.00 -10.51 -13.33
N ASN A 793 40.01 -9.68 -13.06
CA ASN A 793 40.14 -8.34 -13.66
C ASN A 793 40.46 -8.45 -15.17
N PRO A 794 40.24 -7.40 -15.97
CA PRO A 794 40.54 -7.46 -17.40
C PRO A 794 42.05 -7.44 -17.68
N THR A 795 42.44 -8.15 -18.73
CA THR A 795 43.78 -8.19 -19.32
C THR A 795 43.68 -7.79 -20.80
N GLU A 796 44.80 -7.62 -21.50
CA GLU A 796 44.80 -7.31 -22.94
C GLU A 796 44.07 -8.38 -23.78
N THR A 797 44.08 -9.64 -23.34
CA THR A 797 43.51 -10.79 -24.07
C THR A 797 42.18 -11.29 -23.51
N VAL A 798 41.82 -10.98 -22.26
CA VAL A 798 40.60 -11.50 -21.60
C VAL A 798 39.95 -10.44 -20.74
N ASP A 799 38.68 -10.11 -21.04
CA ASP A 799 37.78 -9.40 -20.13
C ASP A 799 36.70 -10.35 -19.59
N TRP A 800 36.55 -10.39 -18.27
CA TRP A 800 35.49 -11.12 -17.55
C TRP A 800 34.26 -10.24 -17.23
N ASN A 801 34.20 -9.03 -17.80
CA ASN A 801 33.24 -7.97 -17.52
C ASN A 801 33.21 -7.52 -16.04
N THR A 802 34.33 -7.70 -15.32
CA THR A 802 34.50 -7.23 -13.93
C THR A 802 35.47 -6.05 -13.87
N ARG A 803 35.33 -5.19 -12.87
CA ARG A 803 36.23 -4.06 -12.58
C ARG A 803 36.52 -4.09 -11.09
N LEU A 804 37.69 -4.64 -10.75
CA LEU A 804 38.12 -4.96 -9.40
C LEU A 804 39.24 -4.01 -9.00
N PHE A 805 39.13 -3.47 -7.80
CA PHE A 805 40.05 -2.47 -7.28
C PHE A 805 40.53 -2.89 -5.89
N ASP A 806 41.83 -2.85 -5.67
CA ASP A 806 42.38 -2.94 -4.32
C ASP A 806 41.91 -1.74 -3.48
N MET A 807 41.87 -1.91 -2.17
CA MET A 807 41.58 -0.86 -1.19
C MET A 807 42.68 -0.83 -0.15
N ASN A 808 43.71 -0.03 -0.43
CA ASN A 808 44.72 0.34 0.56
C ASN A 808 44.10 1.31 1.59
N TRP A 809 43.86 0.81 2.81
CA TRP A 809 43.30 1.62 3.89
C TRP A 809 44.22 2.76 4.34
N ASP A 810 45.54 2.60 4.26
CA ASP A 810 46.49 3.65 4.65
C ASP A 810 46.46 4.85 3.69
N GLU A 811 46.10 4.62 2.43
CA GLU A 811 45.88 5.68 1.43
C GLU A 811 44.50 6.33 1.60
N GLU A 812 43.46 5.55 1.87
CA GLU A 812 42.12 6.09 2.18
C GLU A 812 42.11 6.94 3.46
N ILE A 813 42.88 6.56 4.49
CA ILE A 813 43.14 7.37 5.70
C ILE A 813 43.76 8.72 5.31
N LYS A 814 44.85 8.72 4.53
CA LYS A 814 45.54 9.94 4.05
C LYS A 814 44.64 10.80 3.16
N ALA A 815 43.76 10.18 2.38
CA ALA A 815 42.79 10.83 1.49
C ALA A 815 41.45 11.21 2.18
N GLY A 816 41.34 11.04 3.51
CA GLY A 816 40.14 11.40 4.28
C GLY A 816 38.88 10.63 3.89
N TYR A 817 39.02 9.39 3.43
CA TYR A 817 37.96 8.49 2.95
C TYR A 817 37.15 9.01 1.74
N THR A 818 37.68 10.00 1.03
CA THR A 818 37.00 10.63 -0.12
C THR A 818 36.78 9.67 -1.30
N GLN A 819 37.59 8.62 -1.43
CA GLN A 819 37.50 7.62 -2.51
C GLN A 819 36.82 6.30 -2.11
N SER A 820 36.48 6.13 -0.82
CA SER A 820 35.81 4.95 -0.26
C SER A 820 34.36 5.21 0.16
N LYS A 821 33.90 6.47 0.22
CA LYS A 821 32.54 6.84 0.65
C LYS A 821 31.44 6.00 -0.01
N LEU A 822 30.79 5.14 0.79
CA LEU A 822 29.84 4.12 0.33
C LEU A 822 28.69 4.68 -0.53
N ALA A 823 28.16 5.85 -0.17
CA ALA A 823 27.08 6.53 -0.90
C ALA A 823 27.43 6.90 -2.34
N ASP A 824 28.72 7.01 -2.67
CA ASP A 824 29.22 7.37 -3.99
C ASP A 824 29.61 6.14 -4.83
N GLN A 825 29.55 4.93 -4.27
CA GLN A 825 29.90 3.69 -4.96
C GLN A 825 28.75 3.00 -5.72
N CYS A 826 27.56 3.61 -5.81
CA CYS A 826 26.40 3.04 -6.51
C CYS A 826 26.40 3.41 -8.01
N THR A 827 27.57 3.35 -8.64
CA THR A 827 27.88 3.83 -10.00
C THR A 827 27.93 2.74 -11.07
N TYR A 828 28.05 1.47 -10.66
CA TYR A 828 28.08 0.28 -11.53
C TYR A 828 26.77 -0.51 -11.44
N ARG A 829 26.40 -1.21 -12.52
CA ARG A 829 25.15 -1.99 -12.59
C ARG A 829 25.11 -3.16 -11.63
N TYR A 830 26.24 -3.82 -11.37
CA TYR A 830 26.34 -5.00 -10.50
C TYR A 830 27.44 -4.77 -9.45
N LYS A 831 27.21 -5.26 -8.21
CA LYS A 831 28.19 -5.21 -7.11
C LYS A 831 28.54 -6.63 -6.72
N ILE A 832 29.82 -6.99 -6.62
CA ILE A 832 30.21 -8.33 -6.18
C ILE A 832 30.20 -8.38 -4.65
N TYR A 833 29.66 -9.45 -4.07
CA TYR A 833 29.91 -9.82 -2.69
C TYR A 833 30.86 -11.00 -2.61
N ILE A 834 31.80 -10.92 -1.68
CA ILE A 834 32.70 -12.00 -1.31
C ILE A 834 33.11 -11.84 0.16
N GLU A 835 33.16 -12.96 0.86
CA GLU A 835 33.53 -13.07 2.27
C GLU A 835 34.95 -12.55 2.52
N GLY A 836 35.19 -12.02 3.73
CA GLY A 836 36.51 -11.62 4.22
C GLY A 836 37.23 -12.83 4.79
N THR A 837 37.77 -12.71 6.00
CA THR A 837 38.16 -13.85 6.84
C THR A 837 36.95 -14.73 7.17
N ALA A 838 35.79 -14.09 7.39
CA ALA A 838 34.47 -14.70 7.56
C ALA A 838 33.42 -13.86 6.78
N TRP A 839 32.20 -13.66 7.32
CA TRP A 839 31.25 -12.69 6.74
C TRP A 839 31.89 -11.29 6.56
N SER A 840 31.35 -10.47 5.66
CA SER A 840 31.89 -9.15 5.37
C SER A 840 30.82 -8.08 5.54
N VAL A 841 31.01 -7.17 6.52
CA VAL A 841 30.05 -6.11 6.88
C VAL A 841 29.62 -5.20 5.72
N SER A 842 30.33 -5.24 4.60
CA SER A 842 29.99 -4.62 3.31
C SER A 842 28.64 -5.08 2.73
N GLU A 843 28.15 -6.28 3.05
CA GLU A 843 26.97 -6.93 2.45
C GLU A 843 25.75 -5.99 2.42
N LYS A 844 25.31 -5.54 3.61
CA LYS A 844 24.16 -4.64 3.78
C LYS A 844 24.31 -3.30 3.04
N TYR A 845 25.54 -2.78 2.91
CA TYR A 845 25.79 -1.51 2.22
C TYR A 845 25.73 -1.65 0.70
N ILE A 846 26.23 -2.75 0.13
CA ILE A 846 26.18 -2.95 -1.33
C ILE A 846 24.78 -3.37 -1.82
N PHE A 847 24.02 -4.12 -1.03
CA PHE A 847 22.61 -4.42 -1.34
C PHE A 847 21.76 -3.13 -1.40
N ALA A 848 22.04 -2.13 -0.56
CA ALA A 848 21.32 -0.85 -0.55
C ALA A 848 21.50 0.02 -1.81
N CYS A 849 22.37 -0.35 -2.76
CA CYS A 849 22.70 0.44 -3.95
C CYS A 849 21.70 0.33 -5.14
N ASP A 850 20.57 -0.38 -5.03
CA ASP A 850 19.67 -0.74 -6.17
C ASP A 850 20.33 -1.58 -7.31
N SER A 851 21.62 -1.92 -7.20
CA SER A 851 22.34 -2.79 -8.12
C SER A 851 22.23 -4.25 -7.66
N PRO A 852 22.03 -5.25 -8.55
CA PRO A 852 22.16 -6.65 -8.16
C PRO A 852 23.50 -6.91 -7.48
N VAL A 853 23.42 -7.56 -6.32
CA VAL A 853 24.58 -8.20 -5.72
C VAL A 853 24.81 -9.53 -6.45
N LEU A 854 26.01 -9.69 -6.99
CA LEU A 854 26.53 -10.97 -7.47
C LEU A 854 27.15 -11.65 -6.25
N LEU A 855 26.38 -12.54 -5.62
CA LEU A 855 26.72 -13.17 -4.36
C LEU A 855 27.55 -14.43 -4.64
N ILE A 856 28.86 -14.36 -4.38
CA ILE A 856 29.71 -15.55 -4.40
C ILE A 856 29.21 -16.51 -3.30
N THR A 857 29.31 -17.81 -3.59
CA THR A 857 28.86 -18.90 -2.71
C THR A 857 29.39 -18.69 -1.29
N LEU A 858 28.48 -18.58 -0.32
CA LEU A 858 28.80 -18.27 1.08
C LEU A 858 29.21 -19.53 1.85
N HIS A 859 30.20 -19.39 2.72
CA HIS A 859 30.54 -20.37 3.75
C HIS A 859 29.87 -20.00 5.10
N PHE A 860 29.79 -18.70 5.38
CA PHE A 860 29.28 -18.12 6.62
C PHE A 860 27.93 -17.44 6.41
N HIS A 861 27.20 -17.24 7.50
CA HIS A 861 25.92 -16.56 7.49
C HIS A 861 25.79 -15.54 8.62
N ASP A 862 25.08 -14.45 8.29
CA ASP A 862 24.70 -13.38 9.21
C ASP A 862 23.19 -13.51 9.53
N PHE A 863 22.68 -12.71 10.48
CA PHE A 863 21.33 -12.83 11.03
C PHE A 863 20.20 -12.70 9.98
N PHE A 864 20.46 -12.03 8.86
CA PHE A 864 19.48 -11.75 7.81
C PHE A 864 19.67 -12.57 6.51
N ASN A 865 20.91 -12.87 6.10
CA ASN A 865 21.20 -13.31 4.74
C ASN A 865 20.71 -14.75 4.43
N ARG A 866 20.52 -15.58 5.46
CA ARG A 866 19.82 -16.88 5.35
C ARG A 866 18.41 -16.74 4.77
N GLY A 867 17.68 -15.68 5.16
CA GLY A 867 16.34 -15.37 4.66
C GLY A 867 16.29 -14.87 3.20
N MET A 868 17.43 -14.52 2.59
CA MET A 868 17.47 -13.98 1.23
C MET A 868 17.49 -15.10 0.18
N LEU A 869 16.64 -14.95 -0.84
CA LEU A 869 16.51 -15.89 -1.96
C LEU A 869 17.28 -15.43 -3.23
N PRO A 870 17.98 -16.36 -3.92
CA PRO A 870 18.63 -16.12 -5.21
C PRO A 870 17.60 -15.85 -6.31
N GLN A 871 18.02 -15.18 -7.39
CA GLN A 871 17.20 -14.63 -8.47
C GLN A 871 16.10 -13.63 -8.03
N GLN A 872 15.90 -13.43 -6.73
CA GLN A 872 14.92 -12.50 -6.18
C GLN A 872 15.62 -11.29 -5.54
N HIS A 873 16.63 -11.53 -4.69
CA HIS A 873 17.35 -10.46 -3.98
C HIS A 873 18.78 -10.28 -4.48
N TYR A 874 19.43 -11.37 -4.90
CA TYR A 874 20.78 -11.42 -5.45
C TYR A 874 20.85 -12.39 -6.64
N TRP A 875 21.97 -12.37 -7.36
CA TRP A 875 22.33 -13.37 -8.35
C TRP A 875 23.44 -14.28 -7.77
N PRO A 876 23.28 -15.62 -7.75
CA PRO A 876 24.29 -16.53 -7.20
C PRO A 876 25.48 -16.69 -8.15
N ILE A 877 26.70 -16.82 -7.61
CA ILE A 877 27.95 -17.03 -8.34
C ILE A 877 28.67 -18.25 -7.78
N LYS A 878 29.11 -19.17 -8.65
CA LYS A 878 29.89 -20.36 -8.29
C LYS A 878 31.26 -19.93 -7.73
N GLY A 879 31.60 -20.32 -6.50
CA GLY A 879 32.90 -19.96 -5.89
C GLY A 879 34.12 -20.58 -6.58
N SER A 880 33.95 -21.77 -7.16
CA SER A 880 35.00 -22.51 -7.88
C SER A 880 35.39 -21.85 -9.21
N ASP A 881 34.42 -21.62 -10.11
CA ASP A 881 34.64 -21.00 -11.43
C ASP A 881 34.12 -19.54 -11.48
N LYS A 882 34.50 -18.77 -10.46
CA LYS A 882 33.99 -17.42 -10.20
C LYS A 882 34.19 -16.44 -11.35
N CYS A 883 35.28 -16.51 -12.12
CA CYS A 883 35.49 -15.58 -13.24
C CYS A 883 34.51 -15.85 -14.40
N LYS A 884 34.28 -17.11 -14.78
CA LYS A 884 33.26 -17.47 -15.78
C LYS A 884 31.85 -17.18 -15.30
N SER A 885 31.55 -17.51 -14.04
CA SER A 885 30.23 -17.32 -13.45
C SER A 885 29.88 -15.83 -13.30
N LEU A 886 30.85 -14.98 -12.97
CA LEU A 886 30.73 -13.51 -13.02
C LEU A 886 30.53 -12.99 -14.46
N LYS A 887 31.32 -13.46 -15.44
CA LYS A 887 31.18 -13.05 -16.84
C LYS A 887 29.79 -13.38 -17.38
N PHE A 888 29.34 -14.62 -17.18
CA PHE A 888 28.00 -15.07 -17.53
C PHE A 888 26.92 -14.21 -16.84
N ALA A 889 27.03 -13.97 -15.53
CA ALA A 889 26.06 -13.15 -14.80
C ALA A 889 25.95 -11.71 -15.31
N VAL A 890 27.09 -11.10 -15.69
CA VAL A 890 27.12 -9.72 -16.23
C VAL A 890 26.58 -9.67 -17.66
N GLU A 891 26.95 -10.62 -18.53
CA GLU A 891 26.42 -10.68 -19.91
C GLU A 891 24.92 -11.01 -19.92
N TYR A 892 24.49 -11.99 -19.13
CA TYR A 892 23.07 -12.27 -18.91
C TYR A 892 22.36 -11.03 -18.37
N GLY A 893 22.92 -10.35 -17.36
CA GLY A 893 22.34 -9.16 -16.76
C GLY A 893 22.20 -7.99 -17.75
N ASN A 894 23.21 -7.78 -18.61
CA ASN A 894 23.21 -6.74 -19.62
C ASN A 894 22.26 -7.05 -20.78
N ASN A 895 22.12 -8.31 -21.17
CA ASN A 895 21.10 -8.75 -22.13
C ASN A 895 19.68 -8.69 -21.51
N HIS A 896 19.56 -8.91 -20.19
CA HIS A 896 18.30 -8.93 -19.45
C HIS A 896 18.16 -7.76 -18.47
N THR A 897 18.51 -6.52 -18.88
CA THR A 897 18.56 -5.34 -17.98
C THR A 897 17.32 -5.12 -17.10
N GLN A 898 16.12 -5.56 -17.54
CA GLN A 898 14.90 -5.45 -16.74
C GLN A 898 14.83 -6.45 -15.58
N LYS A 899 15.36 -7.67 -15.75
CA LYS A 899 15.51 -8.66 -14.66
C LYS A 899 16.55 -8.16 -13.65
N ALA A 900 17.70 -7.71 -14.15
CA ALA A 900 18.75 -7.12 -13.32
C ALA A 900 18.25 -5.92 -12.49
N GLU A 901 17.63 -4.91 -13.12
CA GLU A 901 17.07 -3.75 -12.41
C GLU A 901 15.99 -4.14 -11.36
N ALA A 902 15.31 -5.29 -11.54
CA ALA A 902 14.35 -5.81 -10.56
C ALA A 902 15.03 -6.49 -9.36
N ILE A 903 16.02 -7.36 -9.59
CA ILE A 903 16.77 -8.06 -8.53
C ILE A 903 17.45 -7.05 -7.60
N GLY A 904 18.17 -6.09 -8.18
CA GLY A 904 18.88 -5.07 -7.40
C GLY A 904 17.96 -4.22 -6.53
N LYS A 905 16.76 -3.89 -7.03
CA LYS A 905 15.74 -3.15 -6.25
C LYS A 905 15.02 -4.00 -5.22
N ALA A 906 14.93 -5.31 -5.40
CA ALA A 906 14.34 -6.21 -4.41
C ALA A 906 15.31 -6.49 -3.26
N GLY A 907 16.60 -6.73 -3.54
CA GLY A 907 17.66 -6.76 -2.53
C GLY A 907 17.77 -5.43 -1.77
N SER A 908 17.79 -4.30 -2.50
CA SER A 908 17.75 -2.96 -1.90
C SER A 908 16.52 -2.74 -1.01
N ARG A 909 15.31 -3.11 -1.46
CA ARG A 909 14.09 -2.97 -0.65
C ARG A 909 14.20 -3.69 0.70
N PHE A 910 14.66 -4.94 0.70
CA PHE A 910 14.87 -5.73 1.92
C PHE A 910 15.75 -4.96 2.93
N ILE A 911 16.86 -4.38 2.48
CA ILE A 911 17.72 -3.55 3.33
C ILE A 911 17.00 -2.27 3.81
N HIS A 912 16.33 -1.56 2.91
CA HIS A 912 15.71 -0.25 3.20
C HIS A 912 14.44 -0.32 4.06
N GLU A 913 13.71 -1.45 4.05
CA GLU A 913 12.39 -1.60 4.68
C GLU A 913 12.39 -2.62 5.84
N ASP A 914 13.09 -3.76 5.66
CA ASP A 914 13.11 -4.89 6.61
C ASP A 914 14.38 -4.92 7.51
N MET A 915 15.40 -4.09 7.24
CA MET A 915 16.58 -3.94 8.10
C MET A 915 16.76 -2.52 8.68
N LYS A 916 15.71 -1.70 8.74
CA LYS A 916 15.71 -0.42 9.48
C LYS A 916 16.06 -0.61 10.97
N MET A 917 16.67 0.38 11.63
CA MET A 917 17.12 0.24 13.04
C MET A 917 16.02 -0.20 14.02
N GLU A 918 14.76 0.16 13.78
CA GLU A 918 13.63 -0.32 14.56
C GLU A 918 13.55 -1.85 14.58
N TYR A 919 13.75 -2.50 13.42
CA TYR A 919 13.79 -3.96 13.33
C TYR A 919 15.13 -4.55 13.81
N ILE A 920 16.24 -3.81 13.77
CA ILE A 920 17.49 -4.26 14.40
C ILE A 920 17.30 -4.36 15.93
N TYR A 921 16.64 -3.37 16.55
CA TYR A 921 16.32 -3.44 17.98
C TYR A 921 15.23 -4.47 18.31
N ASP A 922 14.26 -4.70 17.43
CA ASP A 922 13.30 -5.80 17.61
C ASP A 922 13.96 -7.18 17.47
N TYR A 923 14.96 -7.34 16.58
CA TYR A 923 15.72 -8.59 16.45
C TYR A 923 16.53 -8.86 17.72
N ILE A 924 17.25 -7.84 18.20
CA ILE A 924 18.00 -7.90 19.47
C ILE A 924 17.04 -8.18 20.66
N PHE A 925 15.85 -7.58 20.67
CA PHE A 925 14.82 -7.87 21.67
C PHE A 925 14.47 -9.36 21.70
N HIS A 926 14.07 -9.92 20.56
CA HIS A 926 13.61 -11.32 20.50
C HIS A 926 14.73 -12.31 20.75
N LEU A 927 15.90 -12.11 20.14
CA LEU A 927 17.06 -12.99 20.34
C LEU A 927 17.44 -13.09 21.82
N LEU A 928 17.56 -11.94 22.50
CA LEU A 928 17.92 -11.90 23.92
C LEU A 928 16.78 -12.38 24.83
N ASN A 929 15.52 -12.11 24.48
CA ASN A 929 14.34 -12.55 25.24
C ASN A 929 14.13 -14.06 25.16
N GLU A 930 14.29 -14.68 23.98
CA GLU A 930 14.19 -16.14 23.86
C GLU A 930 15.42 -16.83 24.48
N TYR A 931 16.63 -16.28 24.32
CA TYR A 931 17.84 -16.76 25.00
C TYR A 931 17.67 -16.78 26.54
N ALA A 932 17.13 -15.70 27.12
CA ALA A 932 16.95 -15.59 28.56
C ALA A 932 16.02 -16.67 29.15
N LYS A 933 14.99 -17.13 28.39
CA LYS A 933 14.10 -18.23 28.82
C LYS A 933 14.79 -19.59 28.90
N LEU A 934 15.94 -19.74 28.24
CA LEU A 934 16.70 -20.98 28.23
C LEU A 934 17.65 -21.07 29.43
N LEU A 935 18.01 -19.95 30.07
CA LEU A 935 18.87 -19.95 31.25
C LEU A 935 18.28 -20.81 32.38
N ARG A 936 19.11 -21.71 32.94
CA ARG A 936 18.78 -22.60 34.06
C ARG A 936 19.39 -22.13 35.39
N PHE A 937 19.71 -20.84 35.49
CA PHE A 937 20.38 -20.22 36.63
C PHE A 937 20.05 -18.72 36.67
N GLU A 938 20.15 -18.10 37.85
CA GLU A 938 19.98 -16.66 37.98
C GLU A 938 21.27 -15.90 37.57
N PRO A 939 21.17 -14.83 36.77
CA PRO A 939 22.29 -13.91 36.48
C PRO A 939 22.84 -13.26 37.75
N VAL A 940 24.16 -13.19 37.87
CA VAL A 940 24.85 -12.57 39.01
C VAL A 940 25.97 -11.68 38.48
N VAL A 941 26.18 -10.50 39.07
CA VAL A 941 27.30 -9.61 38.71
C VAL A 941 28.63 -10.26 39.13
N PRO A 942 29.57 -10.55 38.21
CA PRO A 942 30.91 -11.02 38.56
C PRO A 942 31.68 -9.97 39.39
N PRO A 943 32.59 -10.36 40.30
CA PRO A 943 33.38 -9.41 41.10
C PRO A 943 34.18 -8.38 40.28
N ASN A 944 34.56 -8.72 39.05
CA ASN A 944 35.33 -7.86 38.15
C ASN A 944 34.45 -7.02 37.20
N ALA A 945 33.12 -7.14 37.25
CA ALA A 945 32.23 -6.50 36.28
C ALA A 945 31.87 -5.07 36.67
N VAL A 946 31.96 -4.14 35.72
CA VAL A 946 31.75 -2.70 35.95
C VAL A 946 30.37 -2.28 35.43
N GLU A 947 29.61 -1.50 36.24
CA GLU A 947 28.35 -0.91 35.78
C GLU A 947 28.62 0.05 34.61
N THR A 948 28.01 -0.24 33.46
CA THR A 948 28.29 0.42 32.19
C THR A 948 27.05 1.15 31.68
N CYS A 949 27.19 2.40 31.27
CA CYS A 949 26.10 3.27 30.83
C CYS A 949 26.57 4.23 29.71
N VAL A 950 25.63 4.93 29.08
CA VAL A 950 25.98 5.77 27.92
C VAL A 950 26.95 6.91 28.27
N GLU A 951 26.88 7.47 29.48
CA GLU A 951 27.88 8.43 29.96
C GLU A 951 29.27 7.82 30.10
N SER A 952 29.37 6.61 30.66
CA SER A 952 30.67 5.97 30.92
C SER A 952 31.46 5.71 29.63
N MET A 953 30.75 5.47 28.53
CA MET A 953 31.34 5.30 27.20
C MET A 953 31.55 6.63 26.48
N ALA A 954 30.48 7.42 26.28
CA ALA A 954 30.53 8.58 25.38
C ALA A 954 31.17 9.83 25.98
N CYS A 955 31.21 9.99 27.31
CA CYS A 955 31.76 11.21 27.94
C CYS A 955 33.29 11.28 27.99
N HIS A 956 33.97 10.24 27.48
CA HIS A 956 35.43 10.19 27.33
C HIS A 956 35.89 10.03 25.87
N THR A 957 34.96 10.00 24.92
CA THR A 957 35.24 10.06 23.47
C THR A 957 35.12 11.48 22.92
N ASP A 958 35.85 11.78 21.86
CA ASP A 958 35.77 13.00 21.05
C ASP A 958 35.62 12.67 19.55
N GLY A 959 35.83 13.66 18.67
CA GLY A 959 35.87 13.47 17.22
C GLY A 959 34.69 12.71 16.61
N ASN A 960 34.99 11.80 15.67
CA ASN A 960 34.00 10.91 15.06
C ASN A 960 33.38 9.93 16.06
N TRP A 961 34.13 9.50 17.08
CA TRP A 961 33.66 8.55 18.09
C TRP A 961 32.49 9.13 18.88
N ARG A 962 32.67 10.33 19.46
CA ARG A 962 31.62 11.08 20.14
C ARG A 962 30.42 11.34 19.24
N LYS A 963 30.70 11.81 18.02
CA LYS A 963 29.69 12.16 17.02
C LYS A 963 28.81 10.96 16.63
N PHE A 964 29.40 9.80 16.36
CA PHE A 964 28.62 8.63 15.93
C PHE A 964 27.87 7.98 17.09
N MET A 965 28.39 8.05 18.31
CA MET A 965 27.62 7.76 19.52
C MET A 965 26.40 8.69 19.62
N GLU A 966 26.57 10.02 19.58
CA GLU A 966 25.45 10.97 19.62
C GLU A 966 24.45 10.83 18.45
N GLU A 967 24.93 10.52 17.25
CA GLU A 967 24.11 10.27 16.05
C GLU A 967 23.32 8.95 16.11
N SER A 968 23.73 8.01 16.97
CA SER A 968 23.09 6.71 17.20
C SER A 968 22.33 6.59 18.53
N MET A 969 22.39 7.61 19.39
CA MET A 969 21.67 7.63 20.67
C MET A 969 20.16 7.45 20.47
N GLU A 970 19.56 6.48 21.16
CA GLU A 970 18.11 6.24 21.10
C GLU A 970 17.35 6.86 22.28
N SER A 971 16.03 7.00 22.15
CA SER A 971 15.10 7.34 23.23
C SER A 971 13.98 6.28 23.33
N PRO A 972 13.25 6.20 24.47
CA PRO A 972 12.26 5.16 24.71
C PRO A 972 11.17 5.07 23.63
N SER A 973 11.08 3.90 23.00
CA SER A 973 10.12 3.61 21.94
C SER A 973 8.68 3.71 22.46
N HIS A 974 7.84 4.45 21.73
CA HIS A 974 6.40 4.52 22.00
C HIS A 974 5.62 3.35 21.37
N THR A 975 6.32 2.53 20.58
CA THR A 975 5.86 1.23 20.09
C THR A 975 6.43 0.13 20.99
N ILE A 976 5.79 -1.04 21.00
CA ILE A 976 6.38 -2.27 21.54
C ILE A 976 6.95 -3.09 20.36
N PRO A 977 7.84 -4.06 20.60
CA PRO A 977 8.46 -4.86 19.53
C PRO A 977 7.43 -5.53 18.62
N CYS A 978 7.82 -5.79 17.38
CA CYS A 978 7.06 -6.63 16.45
C CYS A 978 6.78 -8.04 17.03
N SER A 979 5.77 -8.73 16.53
CA SER A 979 5.50 -10.12 16.92
C SER A 979 6.47 -11.07 16.22
N LEU A 980 7.28 -11.79 17.00
CA LEU A 980 8.17 -12.85 16.49
C LEU A 980 7.33 -13.91 15.75
N PRO A 981 7.63 -14.26 14.49
CA PRO A 981 6.92 -15.33 13.79
C PRO A 981 7.27 -16.68 14.43
N PRO A 982 6.43 -17.71 14.29
CA PRO A 982 6.71 -19.04 14.82
C PRO A 982 7.99 -19.65 14.20
N PRO A 983 8.61 -20.67 14.82
CA PRO A 983 9.63 -21.46 14.15
C PRO A 983 9.12 -22.02 12.82
N TYR A 984 10.02 -22.42 11.94
CA TYR A 984 9.64 -23.25 10.80
C TYR A 984 9.20 -24.64 11.29
N ASN A 985 8.12 -25.19 10.74
CA ASN A 985 7.95 -26.64 10.74
C ASN A 985 8.91 -27.27 9.71
N VAL A 986 9.08 -28.59 9.77
CA VAL A 986 10.08 -29.30 8.96
C VAL A 986 9.79 -29.14 7.47
N GLU A 987 8.52 -29.15 7.11
CA GLU A 987 8.00 -29.01 5.75
C GLU A 987 8.25 -27.59 5.19
N GLU A 988 7.98 -26.53 5.97
CA GLU A 988 8.25 -25.14 5.58
C GLU A 988 9.74 -24.85 5.42
N LEU A 989 10.58 -25.32 6.37
CA LEU A 989 12.03 -25.14 6.28
C LEU A 989 12.59 -25.87 5.07
N LYS A 990 12.11 -27.10 4.83
CA LYS A 990 12.44 -27.87 3.64
C LYS A 990 12.01 -27.15 2.36
N VAL A 991 10.75 -26.70 2.26
CA VAL A 991 10.25 -25.98 1.06
C VAL A 991 11.02 -24.67 0.82
N PHE A 992 11.43 -23.95 1.87
CA PHE A 992 12.29 -22.78 1.74
C PHE A 992 13.68 -23.13 1.18
N ASN A 993 14.31 -24.17 1.72
CA ASN A 993 15.64 -24.63 1.31
C ASN A 993 15.63 -25.28 -0.09
N ASP A 994 14.66 -26.14 -0.40
CA ASP A 994 14.45 -26.75 -1.72
C ASP A 994 14.24 -25.66 -2.78
N LYS A 995 13.46 -24.61 -2.48
CA LYS A 995 13.28 -23.45 -3.36
C LYS A 995 14.59 -22.68 -3.57
N LYS A 996 15.41 -22.51 -2.53
CA LYS A 996 16.73 -21.84 -2.60
C LYS A 996 17.72 -22.68 -3.42
N PHE A 997 17.68 -24.01 -3.30
CA PHE A 997 18.45 -24.95 -4.11
C PHE A 997 18.05 -24.93 -5.59
N VAL A 998 16.75 -25.05 -5.90
CA VAL A 998 16.23 -25.04 -7.28
C VAL A 998 16.58 -23.73 -8.00
N LEU A 999 16.38 -22.57 -7.34
CA LEU A 999 16.70 -21.26 -7.92
C LEU A 999 18.21 -21.03 -8.13
N ASN A 1000 19.08 -21.72 -7.38
CA ASN A 1000 20.51 -21.78 -7.68
C ASN A 1000 20.79 -22.70 -8.87
N LYS A 1001 20.24 -23.92 -8.89
CA LYS A 1001 20.44 -24.91 -9.97
C LYS A 1001 19.96 -24.42 -11.34
N GLU A 1002 18.88 -23.64 -11.39
CA GLU A 1002 18.43 -22.99 -12.62
C GLU A 1002 19.50 -22.03 -13.21
N VAL A 1003 20.20 -21.27 -12.35
CA VAL A 1003 21.31 -20.40 -12.79
C VAL A 1003 22.54 -21.24 -13.19
N GLU A 1004 22.85 -22.31 -12.46
CA GLU A 1004 23.92 -23.23 -12.85
C GLU A 1004 23.67 -23.87 -14.23
N MET A 1005 22.42 -24.26 -14.52
CA MET A 1005 22.02 -24.80 -15.82
C MET A 1005 22.18 -23.77 -16.93
N TRP A 1006 21.68 -22.54 -16.76
CA TRP A 1006 21.83 -21.48 -17.76
C TRP A 1006 23.30 -21.11 -18.03
N GLU A 1007 24.16 -21.19 -17.01
CA GLU A 1007 25.59 -20.96 -17.14
C GLU A 1007 26.26 -22.07 -17.95
N ASN A 1008 25.99 -23.34 -17.63
CA ASN A 1008 26.49 -24.48 -18.39
C ASN A 1008 26.01 -24.41 -19.85
N GLU A 1009 24.72 -24.14 -20.07
CA GLU A 1009 24.11 -23.89 -21.37
C GLU A 1009 24.75 -22.73 -22.15
N TYR A 1010 25.35 -21.74 -21.49
CA TYR A 1010 26.05 -20.64 -22.14
C TYR A 1010 27.45 -21.07 -22.61
N TRP A 1011 28.17 -21.86 -21.81
CA TRP A 1011 29.52 -22.34 -22.14
C TRP A 1011 29.55 -23.58 -23.06
N GLU A 1012 28.48 -24.38 -23.09
CA GLU A 1012 28.35 -25.57 -23.96
C GLU A 1012 27.90 -25.23 -25.40
N LYS A 1013 27.39 -24.03 -25.65
CA LYS A 1013 26.96 -23.60 -26.99
C LYS A 1013 28.20 -23.25 -27.83
N PRO A 1014 28.45 -23.93 -28.98
CA PRO A 1014 29.61 -23.64 -29.81
C PRO A 1014 29.53 -22.20 -30.34
N THR A 1015 30.59 -21.43 -30.09
CA THR A 1015 30.72 -20.04 -30.48
C THR A 1015 30.75 -19.92 -32.00
N LYS A 1016 29.73 -19.26 -32.59
CA LYS A 1016 29.62 -19.07 -34.05
C LYS A 1016 30.71 -18.20 -34.69
N ASN A 1017 31.72 -17.78 -33.92
CA ASN A 1017 32.86 -17.01 -34.39
C ASN A 1017 34.12 -17.87 -34.65
N ASP A 1018 34.17 -19.12 -34.18
CA ASP A 1018 35.31 -20.03 -34.40
C ASP A 1018 35.33 -20.64 -35.83
N ALA A 1019 34.49 -20.11 -36.72
CA ALA A 1019 34.45 -20.41 -38.14
C ALA A 1019 34.99 -19.24 -39.00
N ALA A 1020 35.78 -18.34 -38.39
CA ALA A 1020 36.34 -17.14 -39.03
C ALA A 1020 37.76 -16.80 -38.51
N ILE A 1021 38.63 -17.81 -38.43
CA ILE A 1021 40.10 -17.71 -38.32
C ILE A 1021 40.69 -18.63 -39.40
#